data_AF-A0A8B9MQ30-F1
#
_entry.id   AF-A0A8B9MQ30-F1
#
_cell.length_a   1.000
_cell.length_b   1.000
_cell.length_c   1.000
_cell.angle_alpha   90.00
_cell.angle_beta   90.00
_cell.angle_gamma   90.00
#
_symmetry.space_group_name_H-M   'P 1'
#
loop_
_entity.id
_entity.type
_entity.pdbx_description
1 polymer ?
#
loop_
_entity_poly.entity_id
_entity_poly.type
_entity_poly.pdbx_seq_one_letter_code
_entity_poly.pdbx_strand_id
1 'polypeptide(L)'
;HGRAFNDPFVQKEKEKLSYDLVPMKNGGVGVKVMYMDEEHIFSVEQISAMLLTKLKETAESNLKKPVTDCVISVLGTAFDPFLGGRNFDGKLVDYFCAEIKSKYKLDPKSKVRALLRLYQECEKLKKLMSSNSTDIPLNIECFMNDTDVSGKMNRSQFEELCADLLQRIEMPLLSLMEQTQLKVEDVTAVEIVGGATRIPAVKERIAKFFGKDVSTTLNADEAIARGCALQCAILSPAFKVREFSVTDAIPFPISLLWNTEAEDTEGVHEVFSRNHAAPFSKVLTFYRKGPFELEAFYSDPNGVPYPESKIGRYIIQNVAAQKDGEKSKVKVKVRVNTHGIFSVSTASMVEPVKSEESEDVSVETEVESQDQRPLENSSDKNIQQENSEAGTQSQVQTDGQQTSQPPPSSEPPSEENKIPDVKKTNEKKGDQPPEAKKPKIKVKNVDLPIEANLVWELGKELLNMYIETEGKMIMQDKLEKERNDAKNAVEEYVYEFRDKLSGPYEKFVCEKDLQGFSALLTETEGWLYEEGEDEAKQVYVDKLEDLKKLGTPIETRYQEAEERPKLLEELGHRLQYYATIAGEFRNKDEKYIHIDEMEMMKVEKCVSEVVEWMNNAVSAQAKKSLDQDPAVHSSEIKAKLQELNNVCEPVVTQPKPKVDSPKEENPLNERSDFKPEDMGEDEKNSEMPQQNGECHPGDQNPISMDLD
;
A
#
# COMPACT_ATOMS: atom_id res chain seq x y z
N HIS A 1 -10.46 -8.55 18.94
CA HIS A 1 -10.12 -8.40 20.38
C HIS A 1 -9.85 -9.75 21.08
N GLY A 2 -10.19 -10.92 20.53
CA GLY A 2 -9.76 -12.25 21.04
C GLY A 2 -10.20 -12.64 22.47
N ARG A 3 -10.81 -11.71 23.24
CA ARG A 3 -11.26 -11.91 24.62
C ARG A 3 -12.44 -12.87 24.66
N ALA A 4 -12.51 -13.65 25.73
CA ALA A 4 -13.66 -14.51 26.03
C ALA A 4 -14.91 -13.68 26.33
N PHE A 5 -16.10 -14.23 26.07
CA PHE A 5 -17.36 -13.53 26.33
C PHE A 5 -17.53 -13.14 27.80
N ASN A 6 -17.10 -14.00 28.73
CA ASN A 6 -17.23 -13.76 30.16
C ASN A 6 -16.15 -12.80 30.74
N ASP A 7 -15.25 -12.26 29.91
CA ASP A 7 -14.26 -11.29 30.37
C ASP A 7 -14.98 -10.06 30.96
N PRO A 8 -14.63 -9.61 32.19
CA PRO A 8 -15.26 -8.45 32.83
C PRO A 8 -15.24 -7.18 31.95
N PHE A 9 -14.20 -7.01 31.14
CA PHE A 9 -14.13 -5.91 30.18
C PHE A 9 -15.20 -6.02 29.10
N VAL A 10 -15.38 -7.21 28.52
CA VAL A 10 -16.39 -7.46 27.48
C VAL A 10 -17.79 -7.21 28.04
N GLN A 11 -18.06 -7.67 29.26
CA GLN A 11 -19.35 -7.45 29.92
C GLN A 11 -19.62 -5.95 30.14
N LYS A 12 -18.61 -5.19 30.57
CA LYS A 12 -18.74 -3.73 30.76
C LYS A 12 -18.91 -2.97 29.45
N GLU A 13 -18.23 -3.38 28.39
CA GLU A 13 -18.35 -2.73 27.07
C GLU A 13 -19.67 -3.08 26.38
N LYS A 14 -20.21 -4.29 26.58
CA LYS A 14 -21.49 -4.74 26.02
C LYS A 14 -22.61 -3.73 26.27
N GLU A 15 -22.69 -3.14 27.46
CA GLU A 15 -23.71 -2.14 27.82
C GLU A 15 -23.61 -0.82 27.02
N LYS A 16 -22.48 -0.56 26.37
CA LYS A 16 -22.18 0.69 25.66
C LYS A 16 -22.20 0.53 24.14
N LEU A 17 -22.47 -0.67 23.64
CA LEU A 17 -22.50 -0.97 22.21
C LEU A 17 -23.94 -0.89 21.71
N SER A 18 -24.09 -0.49 20.45
CA SER A 18 -25.39 -0.40 19.78
C SER A 18 -25.87 -1.73 19.19
N TYR A 19 -25.04 -2.77 19.29
CA TYR A 19 -25.29 -4.10 18.76
C TYR A 19 -25.11 -5.15 19.86
N ASP A 20 -25.79 -6.28 19.69
CA ASP A 20 -25.82 -7.34 20.69
C ASP A 20 -24.58 -8.23 20.63
N LEU A 21 -23.98 -8.46 21.81
CA LEU A 21 -22.94 -9.47 22.00
C LEU A 21 -23.53 -10.74 22.59
N VAL A 22 -23.20 -11.88 21.99
CA VAL A 22 -23.64 -13.23 22.38
C VAL A 22 -22.44 -14.18 22.59
N PRO A 23 -22.54 -15.16 23.50
CA PRO A 23 -21.49 -16.15 23.69
C PRO A 23 -21.44 -17.13 22.52
N MET A 24 -20.24 -17.39 21.99
CA MET A 24 -20.01 -18.44 20.99
C MET A 24 -19.76 -19.80 21.66
N LYS A 25 -19.91 -20.88 20.87
CA LYS A 25 -19.70 -22.27 21.35
C LYS A 25 -18.30 -22.52 21.90
N ASN A 26 -17.30 -21.78 21.44
CA ASN A 26 -15.91 -21.84 21.89
C ASN A 26 -15.61 -20.92 23.09
N GLY A 27 -16.63 -20.26 23.67
CA GLY A 27 -16.47 -19.29 24.76
C GLY A 27 -16.05 -17.87 24.31
N GLY A 28 -15.83 -17.67 23.00
CA GLY A 28 -15.54 -16.38 22.38
C GLY A 28 -16.76 -15.47 22.26
N VAL A 29 -16.54 -14.25 21.76
CA VAL A 29 -17.58 -13.22 21.56
C VAL A 29 -18.13 -13.29 20.13
N GLY A 30 -19.44 -13.40 20.01
CA GLY A 30 -20.18 -13.24 18.76
C GLY A 30 -20.93 -11.91 18.73
N VAL A 31 -20.96 -11.26 17.58
CA VAL A 31 -21.76 -10.07 17.27
C VAL A 31 -23.00 -10.53 16.53
N LYS A 32 -24.17 -10.25 17.10
CA LYS A 32 -25.47 -10.60 16.53
C LYS A 32 -26.02 -9.43 15.73
N VAL A 33 -26.35 -9.66 14.46
CA VAL A 33 -26.87 -8.66 13.52
C VAL A 33 -27.97 -9.26 12.65
N MET A 34 -28.82 -8.40 12.09
CA MET A 34 -29.69 -8.78 10.98
C MET A 34 -28.91 -8.57 9.68
N TYR A 35 -28.78 -9.62 8.87
CA TYR A 35 -28.13 -9.58 7.56
C TYR A 35 -29.02 -10.33 6.58
N MET A 36 -29.38 -9.70 5.45
CA MET A 36 -30.37 -10.20 4.49
C MET A 36 -31.70 -10.63 5.12
N ASP A 37 -32.22 -9.81 6.04
CA ASP A 37 -33.45 -10.11 6.79
C ASP A 37 -33.42 -11.38 7.66
N GLU A 38 -32.25 -12.00 7.82
CA GLU A 38 -32.01 -13.14 8.69
C GLU A 38 -31.10 -12.75 9.86
N GLU A 39 -31.27 -13.44 10.99
CA GLU A 39 -30.41 -13.25 12.15
C GLU A 39 -29.10 -14.01 11.97
N HIS A 40 -27.99 -13.28 11.96
CA HIS A 40 -26.64 -13.85 11.86
C HIS A 40 -25.80 -13.51 13.09
N ILE A 41 -24.92 -14.45 13.46
CA ILE A 41 -23.93 -14.27 14.52
C ILE A 41 -22.55 -14.41 13.89
N PHE A 42 -21.78 -13.34 13.91
CA PHE A 42 -20.41 -13.30 13.40
C PHE A 42 -19.41 -13.21 14.55
N SER A 43 -18.32 -13.96 14.47
CA SER A 43 -17.20 -13.79 15.39
C SER A 43 -16.51 -12.43 15.20
N VAL A 44 -15.80 -11.96 16.22
CA VAL A 44 -15.02 -10.72 16.12
C VAL A 44 -13.96 -10.81 15.00
N GLU A 45 -13.42 -11.99 14.78
CA GLU A 45 -12.48 -12.30 13.71
C GLU A 45 -13.14 -12.15 12.33
N GLN A 46 -14.37 -12.64 12.15
CA GLN A 46 -15.13 -12.46 10.91
C GLN A 46 -15.46 -10.99 10.65
N ILE A 47 -15.95 -10.25 11.66
CA ILE A 47 -16.22 -8.80 11.52
C ILE A 47 -14.94 -8.03 11.17
N SER A 48 -13.81 -8.40 11.78
CA SER A 48 -12.51 -7.80 11.47
C SER A 48 -12.05 -8.14 10.05
N ALA A 49 -12.28 -9.38 9.60
CA ALA A 49 -11.99 -9.82 8.24
C ALA A 49 -12.80 -9.01 7.22
N MET A 50 -14.10 -8.83 7.40
CA MET A 50 -14.95 -8.01 6.52
C MET A 50 -14.42 -6.56 6.40
N LEU A 51 -14.05 -5.95 7.53
CA LEU A 51 -13.45 -4.61 7.52
C LEU A 51 -12.12 -4.59 6.74
N LEU A 52 -11.25 -5.58 6.97
CA LEU A 52 -9.97 -5.70 6.28
C LEU A 52 -10.16 -5.98 4.78
N THR A 53 -11.15 -6.77 4.39
CA THR A 53 -11.55 -6.97 2.99
C THR A 53 -11.91 -5.64 2.35
N LYS A 54 -12.74 -4.81 3.03
CA LYS A 54 -13.12 -3.51 2.48
C LYS A 54 -11.94 -2.54 2.35
N LEU A 55 -11.07 -2.53 3.35
CA LEU A 55 -9.85 -1.72 3.31
C LEU A 55 -8.89 -2.18 2.20
N LYS A 56 -8.79 -3.49 1.96
CA LYS A 56 -8.01 -4.06 0.85
C LYS A 56 -8.53 -3.55 -0.50
N GLU A 57 -9.83 -3.65 -0.77
CA GLU A 57 -10.43 -3.14 -2.02
C GLU A 57 -10.12 -1.65 -2.23
N THR A 58 -10.26 -0.86 -1.16
CA THR A 58 -10.00 0.59 -1.18
C THR A 58 -8.53 0.88 -1.47
N ALA A 59 -7.60 0.10 -0.91
CA ALA A 59 -6.16 0.27 -1.12
C ALA A 59 -5.74 -0.13 -2.55
N GLU A 60 -6.26 -1.25 -3.07
CA GLU A 60 -5.99 -1.72 -4.44
C GLU A 60 -6.40 -0.70 -5.50
N SER A 61 -7.48 0.06 -5.24
CA SER A 61 -7.93 1.13 -6.12
C SER A 61 -6.98 2.35 -6.17
N ASN A 62 -6.10 2.54 -5.18
CA ASN A 62 -5.48 3.84 -4.91
C ASN A 62 -3.94 3.91 -5.04
N LEU A 63 -3.22 2.80 -5.21
CA LEU A 63 -1.76 2.79 -5.03
C LEU A 63 -0.93 2.92 -6.33
N LYS A 64 -0.17 4.02 -6.44
CA LYS A 64 1.04 4.21 -7.27
C LYS A 64 2.03 5.17 -6.58
N LYS A 65 3.11 4.70 -5.94
CA LYS A 65 4.40 5.44 -5.68
C LYS A 65 5.41 4.69 -4.76
N PRO A 66 6.73 4.97 -4.86
CA PRO A 66 7.81 4.41 -4.00
C PRO A 66 8.38 5.35 -2.89
N VAL A 67 9.17 4.81 -1.93
CA VAL A 67 9.70 5.45 -0.67
C VAL A 67 11.22 5.17 -0.40
N THR A 68 11.86 5.93 0.50
CA THR A 68 13.33 6.06 0.80
C THR A 68 13.85 5.38 2.11
N ASP A 69 15.18 5.37 2.35
CA ASP A 69 15.95 4.58 3.37
C ASP A 69 15.91 5.08 4.85
N CYS A 70 15.88 4.19 5.86
CA CYS A 70 16.05 4.49 7.31
C CYS A 70 16.24 3.23 8.20
N VAL A 71 16.82 3.36 9.40
CA VAL A 71 16.88 2.29 10.44
C VAL A 71 16.21 2.78 11.72
N ILE A 72 15.27 2.00 12.27
CA ILE A 72 14.48 2.35 13.46
C ILE A 72 14.54 1.21 14.49
N SER A 73 14.82 1.55 15.76
CA SER A 73 14.79 0.61 16.89
C SER A 73 13.89 1.13 17.99
N VAL A 74 12.96 0.29 18.45
CA VAL A 74 12.06 0.58 19.58
C VAL A 74 12.74 0.13 20.88
N LEU A 75 12.91 1.05 21.82
CA LEU A 75 13.57 0.78 23.11
C LEU A 75 12.60 0.30 24.19
N GLY A 76 11.33 0.69 24.09
CA GLY A 76 10.29 0.31 25.03
C GLY A 76 8.94 0.83 24.57
N THR A 77 7.88 0.21 25.08
CA THR A 77 6.50 0.62 24.80
C THR A 77 5.70 0.61 26.10
N ALA A 78 4.80 1.59 26.26
CA ALA A 78 3.87 1.66 27.37
C ALA A 78 2.55 2.22 26.87
N PHE A 79 1.44 1.75 27.43
CA PHE A 79 0.11 2.10 26.96
C PHE A 79 -0.93 2.00 28.08
N ASP A 80 -1.98 2.82 27.97
CA ASP A 80 -3.23 2.63 28.70
C ASP A 80 -4.26 2.08 27.68
N PRO A 81 -4.61 0.78 27.73
CA PRO A 81 -5.49 0.17 26.74
C PRO A 81 -6.95 0.65 26.86
N PHE A 82 -7.27 1.46 27.88
CA PHE A 82 -8.62 1.94 28.18
C PHE A 82 -8.73 3.47 28.13
N LEU A 83 -7.83 4.13 27.42
CA LEU A 83 -7.81 5.58 27.25
C LEU A 83 -7.71 5.96 25.76
N GLY A 84 -8.71 6.67 25.25
CA GLY A 84 -8.74 7.16 23.88
C GLY A 84 -9.89 8.14 23.65
N GLY A 85 -10.04 8.60 22.40
CA GLY A 85 -11.03 9.63 22.02
C GLY A 85 -12.46 9.33 22.45
N ARG A 86 -12.86 8.05 22.43
CA ARG A 86 -14.19 7.59 22.86
C ARG A 86 -14.46 7.82 24.35
N ASN A 87 -13.43 7.77 25.20
CA ASN A 87 -13.60 8.04 26.63
C ASN A 87 -13.96 9.51 26.87
N PHE A 88 -13.35 10.43 26.11
CA PHE A 88 -13.68 11.84 26.14
C PHE A 88 -15.10 12.11 25.62
N ASP A 89 -15.50 11.43 24.52
CA ASP A 89 -16.88 11.49 24.03
C ASP A 89 -17.87 11.02 25.09
N GLY A 90 -17.54 9.93 25.80
CA GLY A 90 -18.35 9.39 26.90
C GLY A 90 -18.59 10.40 28.03
N LYS A 91 -17.59 11.21 28.40
CA LYS A 91 -17.75 12.26 29.42
C LYS A 91 -18.74 13.33 29.00
N LEU A 92 -18.69 13.75 27.73
CA LEU A 92 -19.68 14.68 27.17
C LEU A 92 -21.07 14.08 27.12
N VAL A 93 -21.19 12.82 26.68
CA VAL A 93 -22.48 12.12 26.62
C VAL A 93 -23.10 11.97 28.00
N ASP A 94 -22.32 11.58 29.02
CA ASP A 94 -22.83 11.47 30.38
C ASP A 94 -23.30 12.83 30.93
N TYR A 95 -22.55 13.90 30.68
CA TYR A 95 -22.95 15.27 31.02
C TYR A 95 -24.27 15.65 30.36
N PHE A 96 -24.38 15.52 29.03
CA PHE A 96 -25.60 15.91 28.31
C PHE A 96 -26.77 14.96 28.60
N CYS A 97 -26.54 13.69 28.91
CA CYS A 97 -27.59 12.79 29.38
C CYS A 97 -28.21 13.30 30.69
N ALA A 98 -27.38 13.74 31.65
CA ALA A 98 -27.86 14.30 32.90
C ALA A 98 -28.60 15.63 32.68
N GLU A 99 -28.06 16.51 31.83
CA GLU A 99 -28.70 17.78 31.48
C GLU A 99 -30.06 17.56 30.81
N ILE A 100 -30.13 16.65 29.83
CA ILE A 100 -31.36 16.33 29.08
C ILE A 100 -32.43 15.75 30.00
N LYS A 101 -32.04 14.84 30.89
CA LYS A 101 -32.93 14.25 31.89
C LYS A 101 -33.47 15.29 32.87
N SER A 102 -32.65 16.27 33.24
CA SER A 102 -33.06 17.36 34.11
C SER A 102 -34.01 18.35 33.42
N LYS A 103 -33.60 18.85 32.24
CA LYS A 103 -34.24 19.95 31.50
C LYS A 103 -35.48 19.51 30.71
N TYR A 104 -35.39 18.39 30.01
CA TYR A 104 -36.45 17.90 29.10
C TYR A 104 -37.20 16.68 29.64
N LYS A 105 -36.78 16.11 30.78
CA LYS A 105 -37.33 14.86 31.35
C LYS A 105 -37.27 13.65 30.41
N LEU A 106 -36.30 13.67 29.49
CA LEU A 106 -36.03 12.59 28.55
C LEU A 106 -34.83 11.76 29.03
N ASP A 107 -34.85 10.45 28.79
CA ASP A 107 -33.72 9.57 29.10
C ASP A 107 -33.07 9.03 27.83
N PRO A 108 -31.98 9.65 27.32
CA PRO A 108 -31.29 9.20 26.12
C PRO A 108 -30.88 7.72 26.18
N LYS A 109 -30.49 7.23 27.36
CA LYS A 109 -29.99 5.85 27.55
C LYS A 109 -31.09 4.81 27.35
N SER A 110 -32.37 5.22 27.41
CA SER A 110 -33.51 4.33 27.16
C SER A 110 -33.74 4.00 25.67
N LYS A 111 -33.19 4.80 24.73
CA LYS A 111 -33.37 4.60 23.28
C LYS A 111 -32.01 4.63 22.57
N VAL A 112 -31.58 3.48 22.06
CA VAL A 112 -30.26 3.30 21.38
C VAL A 112 -30.05 4.33 20.26
N ARG A 113 -31.05 4.59 19.42
CA ARG A 113 -30.96 5.58 18.33
C ARG A 113 -30.72 7.01 18.83
N ALA A 114 -31.35 7.39 19.94
CA ALA A 114 -31.17 8.71 20.55
C ALA A 114 -29.77 8.84 21.16
N LEU A 115 -29.33 7.80 21.89
CA LEU A 115 -27.98 7.76 22.45
C LEU A 115 -26.89 7.85 21.37
N LEU A 116 -27.05 7.13 20.26
CA LEU A 116 -26.12 7.19 19.13
C LEU A 116 -26.04 8.59 18.50
N ARG A 117 -27.19 9.24 18.28
CA ARG A 117 -27.23 10.63 17.79
C ARG A 117 -26.50 11.57 18.75
N LEU A 118 -26.71 11.40 20.06
CA LEU A 118 -26.01 12.21 21.07
C LEU A 118 -24.49 11.97 21.04
N TYR A 119 -24.04 10.72 20.88
CA TYR A 119 -22.62 10.40 20.72
C TYR A 119 -22.00 11.11 19.49
N GLN A 120 -22.69 11.07 18.34
CA GLN A 120 -22.23 11.72 17.11
C GLN A 120 -22.08 13.24 17.30
N GLU A 121 -23.06 13.88 17.93
CA GLU A 121 -23.01 15.33 18.19
C GLU A 121 -21.96 15.69 19.25
N CYS A 122 -21.77 14.86 20.28
CA CYS A 122 -20.70 15.04 21.26
C CYS A 122 -19.31 14.89 20.64
N GLU A 123 -19.12 13.95 19.70
CA GLU A 123 -17.85 13.78 18.99
C GLU A 123 -17.54 15.02 18.12
N LYS A 124 -18.53 15.53 17.38
CA LYS A 124 -18.40 16.79 16.62
C LYS A 124 -18.05 17.95 17.54
N LEU A 125 -18.76 18.09 18.65
CA LEU A 125 -18.54 19.13 19.64
C LEU A 125 -17.11 19.08 20.21
N LYS A 126 -16.61 17.88 20.56
CA LYS A 126 -15.22 17.67 21.00
C LYS A 126 -14.20 18.14 19.96
N LYS A 127 -14.42 17.80 18.68
CA LYS A 127 -13.54 18.24 17.57
C LYS A 127 -13.56 19.76 17.43
N LEU A 128 -14.73 20.39 17.46
CA LEU A 128 -14.88 21.84 17.40
C LEU A 128 -14.21 22.55 18.59
N MET A 129 -14.28 21.97 19.80
CA MET A 129 -13.59 22.50 20.97
C MET A 129 -12.06 22.40 20.89
N SER A 130 -11.52 21.55 20.01
CA SER A 130 -10.08 21.46 19.80
C SER A 130 -9.53 22.69 19.06
N SER A 131 -10.35 23.33 18.21
CA SER A 131 -9.99 24.58 17.51
C SER A 131 -10.55 25.83 18.23
N ASN A 132 -11.78 25.78 18.75
CA ASN A 132 -12.44 26.91 19.40
C ASN A 132 -12.53 26.73 20.93
N SER A 133 -12.24 27.79 21.69
CA SER A 133 -12.32 27.79 23.16
C SER A 133 -13.63 28.35 23.73
N THR A 134 -14.44 29.04 22.93
CA THR A 134 -15.68 29.68 23.38
C THR A 134 -16.82 28.68 23.55
N ASP A 135 -17.97 29.16 24.00
CA ASP A 135 -19.20 28.36 24.02
C ASP A 135 -19.56 27.90 22.60
N ILE A 136 -19.76 26.60 22.43
CA ILE A 136 -20.19 25.95 21.19
C ILE A 136 -21.54 25.29 21.46
N PRO A 137 -22.57 25.57 20.65
CA PRO A 137 -23.89 24.98 20.85
C PRO A 137 -23.92 23.50 20.46
N LEU A 138 -24.74 22.74 21.16
CA LEU A 138 -25.18 21.40 20.77
C LEU A 138 -26.69 21.46 20.54
N ASN A 139 -27.11 21.24 19.30
CA ASN A 139 -28.52 21.26 18.92
C ASN A 139 -28.86 19.96 18.19
N ILE A 140 -29.87 19.24 18.68
CA ILE A 140 -30.34 17.99 18.08
C ILE A 140 -31.85 18.09 17.90
N GLU A 141 -32.28 18.16 16.64
CA GLU A 141 -33.68 18.21 16.25
C GLU A 141 -34.34 16.83 16.37
N CYS A 142 -35.62 16.81 16.73
CA CYS A 142 -36.43 15.62 16.88
C CYS A 142 -35.69 14.50 17.64
N PHE A 143 -35.08 14.88 18.78
CA PHE A 143 -34.16 14.02 19.50
C PHE A 143 -34.87 12.79 20.07
N MET A 144 -35.94 13.01 20.84
CA MET A 144 -36.87 11.99 21.29
C MET A 144 -38.26 12.58 21.43
N ASN A 145 -39.29 11.84 21.02
CA ASN A 145 -40.70 12.23 21.14
C ASN A 145 -40.95 13.63 20.54
N ASP A 146 -40.40 13.86 19.34
CA ASP A 146 -40.48 15.12 18.58
C ASP A 146 -40.05 16.36 19.37
N THR A 147 -39.18 16.17 20.37
CA THR A 147 -38.61 17.24 21.18
C THR A 147 -37.20 17.56 20.73
N ASP A 148 -36.95 18.83 20.43
CA ASP A 148 -35.62 19.33 20.14
C ASP A 148 -34.83 19.55 21.42
N VAL A 149 -33.55 19.20 21.38
CA VAL A 149 -32.63 19.38 22.51
C VAL A 149 -31.57 20.39 22.12
N SER A 150 -31.47 21.45 22.93
CA SER A 150 -30.36 22.41 22.90
C SER A 150 -29.58 22.41 24.21
N GLY A 151 -28.26 22.52 24.06
CA GLY A 151 -27.25 22.68 25.11
C GLY A 151 -26.04 23.44 24.58
N LYS A 152 -25.01 23.61 25.40
CA LYS A 152 -23.74 24.21 25.00
C LYS A 152 -22.59 23.67 25.84
N MET A 153 -21.39 23.74 25.30
CA MET A 153 -20.15 23.39 26.00
C MET A 153 -19.03 24.32 25.56
N ASN A 154 -18.09 24.62 26.46
CA ASN A 154 -16.83 25.25 26.08
C ASN A 154 -15.64 24.38 26.48
N ARG A 155 -14.47 24.71 25.95
CA ARG A 155 -13.24 23.93 26.15
C ARG A 155 -12.89 23.78 27.63
N SER A 156 -12.95 24.86 28.41
CA SER A 156 -12.57 24.83 29.83
C SER A 156 -13.44 23.86 30.63
N GLN A 157 -14.76 23.89 30.41
CA GLN A 157 -15.69 22.97 31.06
C GLN A 157 -15.44 21.52 30.62
N PHE A 158 -15.21 21.30 29.32
CA PHE A 158 -14.89 19.97 28.80
C PHE A 158 -13.60 19.40 29.40
N GLU A 159 -12.55 20.21 29.52
CA GLU A 159 -11.27 19.80 30.12
C GLU A 159 -11.43 19.48 31.60
N GLU A 160 -12.25 20.24 32.34
CA GLU A 160 -12.59 19.95 33.74
C GLU A 160 -13.35 18.62 33.87
N LEU A 161 -14.34 18.37 32.99
CA LEU A 161 -15.08 17.10 32.95
C LEU A 161 -14.16 15.89 32.67
N CYS A 162 -13.05 16.11 31.97
CA CYS A 162 -12.11 15.08 31.56
C CYS A 162 -10.83 15.04 32.41
N ALA A 163 -10.77 15.75 33.54
CA ALA A 163 -9.56 15.86 34.36
C ALA A 163 -8.98 14.50 34.77
N ASP A 164 -9.83 13.52 35.10
CA ASP A 164 -9.43 12.15 35.44
C ASP A 164 -8.82 11.39 34.26
N LEU A 165 -9.33 11.60 33.04
CA LEU A 165 -8.77 11.02 31.82
C LEU A 165 -7.43 11.66 31.47
N LEU A 166 -7.32 12.98 31.61
CA LEU A 166 -6.10 13.74 31.35
C LEU A 166 -4.97 13.33 32.32
N GLN A 167 -5.29 13.07 33.58
CA GLN A 167 -4.32 12.59 34.57
C GLN A 167 -3.73 11.23 34.20
N ARG A 168 -4.52 10.34 33.59
CA ARG A 168 -4.07 8.99 33.20
C ARG A 168 -3.04 8.99 32.07
N ILE A 169 -2.90 10.08 31.33
CA ILE A 169 -1.91 10.21 30.24
C ILE A 169 -0.47 10.12 30.76
N GLU A 170 -0.21 10.63 31.97
CA GLU A 170 1.14 10.68 32.54
C GLU A 170 1.65 9.28 32.96
N MET A 171 0.74 8.34 33.28
CA MET A 171 1.12 7.02 33.80
C MET A 171 1.89 6.15 32.77
N PRO A 172 1.43 6.00 31.51
CA PRO A 172 2.23 5.34 30.48
C PRO A 172 3.58 6.01 30.22
N LEU A 173 3.65 7.34 30.27
CA LEU A 173 4.89 8.08 30.03
C LEU A 173 5.92 7.80 31.14
N LEU A 174 5.49 7.84 32.41
CA LEU A 174 6.34 7.48 33.55
C LEU A 174 6.86 6.03 33.42
N SER A 175 5.96 5.10 33.11
CA SER A 175 6.34 3.69 32.94
C SER A 175 7.31 3.50 31.78
N LEU A 176 7.16 4.24 30.67
CA LEU A 176 8.07 4.19 29.55
C LEU A 176 9.49 4.64 29.93
N MET A 177 9.62 5.74 30.67
CA MET A 177 10.92 6.24 31.12
C MET A 177 11.59 5.26 32.09
N GLU A 178 10.83 4.70 33.03
CA GLU A 178 11.33 3.67 33.96
C GLU A 178 11.82 2.42 33.23
N GLN A 179 11.05 1.93 32.25
CA GLN A 179 11.37 0.72 31.50
C GLN A 179 12.59 0.89 30.57
N THR A 180 12.73 2.06 29.95
CA THR A 180 13.85 2.35 29.05
C THR A 180 15.11 2.77 29.79
N GLN A 181 15.00 3.08 31.09
CA GLN A 181 16.08 3.64 31.92
C GLN A 181 16.66 4.94 31.36
N LEU A 182 15.92 5.62 30.49
CA LEU A 182 16.27 6.92 29.94
C LEU A 182 15.80 8.02 30.87
N LYS A 183 16.46 9.16 30.80
CA LYS A 183 15.97 10.39 31.41
C LYS A 183 15.20 11.20 30.38
N VAL A 184 14.34 12.10 30.85
CA VAL A 184 13.52 12.97 29.99
C VAL A 184 14.39 13.83 29.09
N GLU A 185 15.57 14.22 29.57
CA GLU A 185 16.52 15.03 28.81
C GLU A 185 17.08 14.30 27.58
N ASP A 186 17.20 12.96 27.66
CA ASP A 186 17.75 12.10 26.60
C ASP A 186 16.80 12.00 25.38
N VAL A 187 15.53 12.39 25.53
CA VAL A 187 14.52 12.32 24.47
C VAL A 187 14.64 13.52 23.53
N THR A 188 15.23 13.35 22.34
CA THR A 188 15.48 14.47 21.41
C THR A 188 14.23 15.19 20.92
N ALA A 189 13.17 14.45 20.61
CA ALA A 189 11.93 14.97 20.06
C ALA A 189 10.72 14.12 20.50
N VAL A 190 9.54 14.74 20.54
CA VAL A 190 8.29 14.09 20.90
C VAL A 190 7.31 14.25 19.75
N GLU A 191 7.14 13.22 18.93
CA GLU A 191 6.14 13.22 17.84
C GLU A 191 4.81 12.66 18.34
N ILE A 192 3.70 13.35 18.05
CA ILE A 192 2.35 12.92 18.42
C ILE A 192 1.53 12.54 17.19
N VAL A 193 0.85 11.39 17.26
CA VAL A 193 -0.06 10.90 16.21
C VAL A 193 -1.37 10.42 16.82
N GLY A 194 -2.41 10.28 16.00
CA GLY A 194 -3.76 9.88 16.39
C GLY A 194 -4.68 11.06 16.71
N GLY A 195 -5.92 11.02 16.22
CA GLY A 195 -6.85 12.15 16.26
C GLY A 195 -7.15 12.75 17.65
N ALA A 196 -7.10 11.94 18.72
CA ALA A 196 -7.32 12.44 20.09
C ALA A 196 -6.20 13.37 20.60
N THR A 197 -4.99 13.29 20.02
CA THR A 197 -3.88 14.19 20.36
C THR A 197 -4.12 15.62 19.87
N ARG A 198 -5.15 15.87 19.05
CA ARG A 198 -5.55 17.23 18.63
C ARG A 198 -6.17 18.03 19.78
N ILE A 199 -6.61 17.39 20.87
CA ILE A 199 -7.13 18.07 22.06
C ILE A 199 -6.00 18.87 22.72
N PRO A 200 -6.14 20.20 22.90
CA PRO A 200 -5.07 21.05 23.45
C PRO A 200 -4.52 20.56 24.80
N ALA A 201 -5.40 20.22 25.76
CA ALA A 201 -4.96 19.70 27.05
C ALA A 201 -4.15 18.40 26.96
N VAL A 202 -4.40 17.53 25.97
CA VAL A 202 -3.60 16.31 25.76
C VAL A 202 -2.18 16.68 25.33
N LYS A 203 -2.05 17.60 24.36
CA LYS A 203 -0.74 18.10 23.91
C LYS A 203 0.03 18.75 25.05
N GLU A 204 -0.64 19.59 25.84
CA GLU A 204 -0.03 20.30 26.96
C GLU A 204 0.49 19.32 28.02
N ARG A 205 -0.26 18.27 28.35
CA ARG A 205 0.17 17.24 29.31
C ARG A 205 1.44 16.53 28.85
N ILE A 206 1.49 16.14 27.58
CA ILE A 206 2.65 15.47 27.00
C ILE A 206 3.85 16.42 26.95
N ALA A 207 3.66 17.64 26.46
CA ALA A 207 4.71 18.66 26.38
C ALA A 207 5.29 18.98 27.77
N LYS A 208 4.41 19.14 28.77
CA LYS A 208 4.79 19.40 30.15
C LYS A 208 5.58 18.25 30.76
N PHE A 209 5.20 17.00 30.48
CA PHE A 209 5.92 15.82 30.98
C PHE A 209 7.36 15.79 30.46
N PHE A 210 7.55 16.03 29.15
CA PHE A 210 8.88 16.01 28.53
C PHE A 210 9.66 17.33 28.71
N GLY A 211 9.01 18.40 29.18
CA GLY A 211 9.59 19.74 29.24
C GLY A 211 9.99 20.27 27.85
N LYS A 212 9.35 19.78 26.78
CA LYS A 212 9.67 20.03 25.37
C LYS A 212 8.39 20.21 24.57
N ASP A 213 8.46 21.01 23.51
CA ASP A 213 7.35 21.12 22.57
C ASP A 213 7.13 19.80 21.83
N VAL A 214 5.86 19.48 21.59
CA VAL A 214 5.46 18.32 20.79
C VAL A 214 5.52 18.67 19.30
N SER A 215 6.09 17.77 18.53
CA SER A 215 6.18 17.86 17.08
C SER A 215 4.96 17.20 16.41
N THR A 216 4.59 17.74 15.26
CA THR A 216 3.53 17.24 14.39
C THR A 216 4.03 17.16 12.94
N THR A 217 5.27 16.72 12.75
CA THR A 217 5.87 16.63 11.40
C THR A 217 5.22 15.51 10.60
N LEU A 218 4.69 14.50 11.29
CA LEU A 218 3.89 13.43 10.74
C LEU A 218 2.41 13.80 10.68
N ASN A 219 1.72 13.38 9.62
CA ASN A 219 0.26 13.47 9.58
C ASN A 219 -0.35 12.53 10.63
N ALA A 220 -1.06 13.11 11.60
CA ALA A 220 -1.58 12.38 12.76
C ALA A 220 -2.57 11.25 12.42
N ASP A 221 -3.25 11.31 11.27
CA ASP A 221 -4.26 10.33 10.88
C ASP A 221 -3.69 9.28 9.90
N GLU A 222 -2.73 9.67 9.07
CA GLU A 222 -2.22 8.82 7.99
C GLU A 222 -0.88 8.15 8.29
N ALA A 223 -0.08 8.67 9.23
CA ALA A 223 1.29 8.20 9.45
C ALA A 223 1.37 6.70 9.74
N ILE A 224 0.45 6.18 10.55
CA ILE A 224 0.38 4.75 10.88
C ILE A 224 0.08 3.93 9.62
N ALA A 225 -0.95 4.32 8.85
CA ALA A 225 -1.35 3.61 7.63
C ALA A 225 -0.23 3.61 6.57
N ARG A 226 0.46 4.75 6.39
CA ARG A 226 1.62 4.86 5.49
C ARG A 226 2.78 3.97 5.93
N GLY A 227 3.05 3.91 7.24
CA GLY A 227 4.04 3.01 7.81
C GLY A 227 3.70 1.54 7.57
N CYS A 228 2.44 1.14 7.77
CA CYS A 228 1.96 -0.21 7.45
C CYS A 228 2.12 -0.55 5.96
N ALA A 229 1.76 0.37 5.06
CA ALA A 229 1.91 0.17 3.62
C ALA A 229 3.38 -0.02 3.22
N LEU A 230 4.29 0.76 3.81
CA LEU A 230 5.73 0.58 3.63
C LEU A 230 6.20 -0.80 4.12
N GLN A 231 5.77 -1.23 5.31
CA GLN A 231 6.09 -2.55 5.85
C GLN A 231 5.57 -3.69 4.98
N CYS A 232 4.35 -3.56 4.43
CA CYS A 232 3.81 -4.51 3.46
C CYS A 232 4.66 -4.58 2.19
N ALA A 233 5.15 -3.43 1.70
CA ALA A 233 6.03 -3.38 0.54
C ALA A 233 7.42 -4.00 0.84
N ILE A 234 7.96 -3.85 2.06
CA ILE A 234 9.19 -4.53 2.53
C ILE A 234 9.05 -6.05 2.55
N LEU A 235 7.90 -6.55 3.01
CA LEU A 235 7.65 -7.99 3.11
C LEU A 235 7.29 -8.63 1.76
N SER A 236 6.93 -7.83 0.75
CA SER A 236 6.49 -8.34 -0.55
C SER A 236 7.67 -8.67 -1.45
N PRO A 237 7.77 -9.90 -2.00
CA PRO A 237 8.81 -10.23 -2.98
C PRO A 237 8.62 -9.52 -4.33
N ALA A 238 7.43 -8.95 -4.59
CA ALA A 238 7.10 -8.29 -5.84
C ALA A 238 7.60 -6.84 -5.90
N PHE A 239 7.86 -6.20 -4.74
CA PHE A 239 8.34 -4.83 -4.66
C PHE A 239 9.78 -4.82 -4.18
N LYS A 240 10.68 -4.24 -4.96
CA LYS A 240 12.00 -3.88 -4.45
C LYS A 240 11.90 -2.52 -3.80
N VAL A 241 11.69 -2.53 -2.49
CA VAL A 241 11.81 -1.32 -1.67
C VAL A 241 13.26 -1.09 -1.27
N ARG A 242 13.53 0.12 -0.81
CA ARG A 242 14.81 0.49 -0.23
C ARG A 242 15.07 -0.23 1.09
N GLU A 243 16.33 -0.32 1.49
CA GLU A 243 16.68 -1.01 2.73
C GLU A 243 16.18 -0.21 3.93
N PHE A 244 15.23 -0.81 4.64
CA PHE A 244 14.62 -0.25 5.84
C PHE A 244 14.58 -1.34 6.90
N SER A 245 15.23 -1.11 8.03
CA SER A 245 15.32 -2.09 9.12
C SER A 245 14.59 -1.58 10.35
N VAL A 246 13.62 -2.37 10.81
CA VAL A 246 12.87 -2.11 12.05
C VAL A 246 13.18 -3.20 13.05
N THR A 247 13.65 -2.80 14.23
CA THR A 247 13.71 -3.66 15.41
C THR A 247 12.65 -3.20 16.39
N ASP A 248 11.66 -4.04 16.63
CA ASP A 248 10.58 -3.77 17.59
C ASP A 248 10.94 -4.35 18.97
N ALA A 249 10.11 -4.11 19.98
CA ALA A 249 10.30 -4.60 21.35
C ALA A 249 9.09 -5.42 21.82
N ILE A 250 9.34 -6.55 22.49
CA ILE A 250 8.28 -7.39 23.05
C ILE A 250 7.92 -6.90 24.45
N PRO A 251 6.70 -6.36 24.67
CA PRO A 251 6.36 -5.65 25.90
C PRO A 251 6.28 -6.55 27.14
N PHE A 252 6.10 -7.87 26.96
CA PHE A 252 5.90 -8.80 28.06
C PHE A 252 6.97 -9.90 28.05
N PRO A 253 7.58 -10.21 29.21
CA PRO A 253 8.55 -11.29 29.31
C PRO A 253 7.88 -12.65 29.08
N ILE A 254 8.60 -13.56 28.42
CA ILE A 254 8.14 -14.90 28.07
C ILE A 254 9.08 -15.93 28.68
N SER A 255 8.49 -16.91 29.37
CA SER A 255 9.17 -18.04 29.97
C SER A 255 8.72 -19.36 29.35
N LEU A 256 9.59 -20.37 29.47
CA LEU A 256 9.29 -21.75 29.16
C LEU A 256 9.30 -22.59 30.44
N LEU A 257 8.31 -23.48 30.52
CA LEU A 257 8.16 -24.51 31.53
C LEU A 257 8.37 -25.88 30.89
N TRP A 258 9.08 -26.78 31.58
CA TRP A 258 9.23 -28.18 31.16
C TRP A 258 9.44 -29.11 32.35
N ASN A 259 9.05 -30.37 32.21
CA ASN A 259 9.28 -31.37 33.27
C ASN A 259 10.74 -31.80 33.29
N THR A 260 11.39 -31.84 34.45
CA THR A 260 12.72 -32.46 34.56
C THR A 260 12.58 -33.95 34.91
N GLU A 261 13.53 -34.78 34.49
CA GLU A 261 13.52 -36.23 34.80
C GLU A 261 13.94 -36.52 36.26
N ALA A 262 14.35 -35.50 37.03
CA ALA A 262 14.77 -35.63 38.42
C ALA A 262 13.63 -35.14 39.34
N GLU A 263 12.97 -36.08 40.02
CA GLU A 263 12.02 -35.83 41.12
C GLU A 263 10.91 -34.80 40.84
N ASP A 264 10.01 -35.02 39.88
CA ASP A 264 8.79 -34.19 39.66
C ASP A 264 9.01 -32.65 39.76
N THR A 265 10.22 -32.17 39.48
CA THR A 265 10.55 -30.74 39.55
C THR A 265 10.44 -30.13 38.17
N GLU A 266 9.80 -28.97 38.12
CA GLU A 266 9.62 -28.20 36.91
C GLU A 266 10.85 -27.32 36.62
N GLY A 267 11.34 -27.36 35.39
CA GLY A 267 12.34 -26.43 34.89
C GLY A 267 11.66 -25.21 34.30
N VAL A 268 12.04 -24.02 34.79
CA VAL A 268 11.53 -22.73 34.28
C VAL A 268 12.70 -21.88 33.79
N HIS A 269 12.57 -21.28 32.61
CA HIS A 269 13.55 -20.33 32.11
C HIS A 269 12.90 -19.20 31.30
N GLU A 270 13.23 -17.96 31.68
CA GLU A 270 12.89 -16.78 30.90
C GLU A 270 13.71 -16.75 29.60
N VAL A 271 13.00 -16.85 28.48
CA VAL A 271 13.60 -16.89 27.14
C VAL A 271 13.69 -15.51 26.53
N PHE A 272 12.71 -14.65 26.77
CA PHE A 272 12.65 -13.27 26.30
C PHE A 272 12.26 -12.37 27.47
N SER A 273 13.08 -11.37 27.76
CA SER A 273 12.82 -10.40 28.83
C SER A 273 11.79 -9.35 28.39
N ARG A 274 11.35 -8.52 29.33
CA ARG A 274 10.54 -7.33 29.02
C ARG A 274 11.30 -6.42 28.03
N ASN A 275 10.59 -5.92 27.02
CA ASN A 275 11.11 -5.11 25.91
C ASN A 275 12.24 -5.77 25.11
N HIS A 276 12.31 -7.10 25.10
CA HIS A 276 13.30 -7.80 24.29
C HIS A 276 13.12 -7.47 22.80
N ALA A 277 14.21 -7.16 22.11
CA ALA A 277 14.21 -6.86 20.68
C ALA A 277 13.59 -8.00 19.85
N ALA A 278 12.79 -7.66 18.84
CA ALA A 278 12.20 -8.58 17.89
C ALA A 278 12.35 -8.08 16.45
N PRO A 279 12.55 -8.99 15.47
CA PRO A 279 12.57 -10.45 15.60
C PRO A 279 13.86 -10.99 16.27
N PHE A 280 13.75 -12.03 17.09
CA PHE A 280 14.91 -12.68 17.71
C PHE A 280 14.72 -14.19 17.90
N SER A 281 15.82 -14.95 17.83
CA SER A 281 15.82 -16.40 18.07
C SER A 281 16.83 -16.80 19.13
N LYS A 282 16.43 -17.68 20.05
CA LYS A 282 17.28 -18.24 21.10
C LYS A 282 17.29 -19.75 20.98
N VAL A 283 18.47 -20.37 21.07
CA VAL A 283 18.62 -21.83 21.05
C VAL A 283 18.83 -22.32 22.47
N LEU A 284 17.92 -23.18 22.94
CA LEU A 284 18.01 -23.90 24.20
C LEU A 284 18.51 -25.32 23.96
N THR A 285 19.27 -25.86 24.90
CA THR A 285 19.78 -27.24 24.83
C THR A 285 19.19 -28.04 25.98
N PHE A 286 18.55 -29.15 25.64
CA PHE A 286 17.99 -30.13 26.57
C PHE A 286 18.71 -31.46 26.41
N TYR A 287 18.74 -32.25 27.48
CA TYR A 287 19.25 -33.62 27.46
C TYR A 287 18.09 -34.55 27.86
N ARG A 288 17.63 -35.39 26.92
CA ARG A 288 16.39 -36.16 27.05
C ARG A 288 16.53 -37.59 26.55
N LYS A 289 15.76 -38.51 27.14
CA LYS A 289 15.67 -39.92 26.68
C LYS A 289 14.44 -40.20 25.80
N GLY A 290 13.43 -39.34 25.86
CA GLY A 290 12.16 -39.50 25.16
C GLY A 290 11.53 -38.15 24.80
N PRO A 291 10.37 -38.18 24.10
CA PRO A 291 9.59 -36.98 23.79
C PRO A 291 9.31 -36.17 25.05
N PHE A 292 9.28 -34.85 24.91
CA PHE A 292 9.04 -33.95 26.04
C PHE A 292 8.27 -32.72 25.60
N GLU A 293 7.73 -32.05 26.60
CA GLU A 293 6.85 -30.91 26.44
C GLU A 293 7.54 -29.62 26.90
N LEU A 294 7.25 -28.53 26.19
CA LEU A 294 7.52 -27.16 26.57
C LEU A 294 6.19 -26.39 26.63
N GLU A 295 5.89 -25.76 27.75
CA GLU A 295 4.78 -24.81 27.87
C GLU A 295 5.34 -23.38 27.89
N ALA A 296 4.87 -22.54 26.99
CA ALA A 296 5.23 -21.12 26.92
C ALA A 296 4.16 -20.28 27.63
N PHE A 297 4.60 -19.34 28.46
CA PHE A 297 3.73 -18.47 29.23
C PHE A 297 4.39 -17.11 29.51
N TYR A 298 3.58 -16.09 29.81
CA TYR A 298 4.09 -14.78 30.24
C TYR A 298 4.66 -14.87 31.66
N SER A 299 5.92 -14.42 31.86
CA SER A 299 6.62 -14.56 33.15
C SER A 299 5.91 -13.80 34.29
N ASP A 300 5.12 -12.77 33.97
CA ASP A 300 4.32 -11.99 34.91
C ASP A 300 2.82 -12.09 34.55
N PRO A 301 2.08 -13.08 35.12
CA PRO A 301 0.67 -13.28 34.84
C PRO A 301 -0.22 -12.09 35.22
N ASN A 302 0.19 -11.29 36.22
CA ASN A 302 -0.57 -10.12 36.66
C ASN A 302 -0.22 -8.86 35.86
N GLY A 303 0.93 -8.87 35.17
CA GLY A 303 1.40 -7.76 34.32
C GLY A 303 0.80 -7.75 32.92
N VAL A 304 0.10 -8.81 32.50
CA VAL A 304 -0.60 -8.87 31.21
C VAL A 304 -2.07 -8.48 31.36
N PRO A 305 -2.66 -7.74 30.41
CA PRO A 305 -4.06 -7.30 30.47
C PRO A 305 -5.07 -8.41 30.08
N TYR A 306 -4.64 -9.68 30.15
CA TYR A 306 -5.37 -10.85 29.64
C TYR A 306 -5.54 -11.88 30.76
N PRO A 307 -6.70 -12.59 30.81
CA PRO A 307 -6.98 -13.54 31.89
C PRO A 307 -6.15 -14.82 31.81
N GLU A 308 -5.60 -15.15 30.64
CA GLU A 308 -4.77 -16.34 30.41
C GLU A 308 -3.33 -15.94 30.17
N SER A 309 -2.42 -16.48 30.98
CA SER A 309 -0.98 -16.24 30.88
C SER A 309 -0.27 -17.23 29.95
N LYS A 310 -0.89 -18.37 29.64
CA LYS A 310 -0.34 -19.38 28.72
C LYS A 310 -0.43 -18.92 27.27
N ILE A 311 0.65 -19.12 26.55
CA ILE A 311 0.80 -18.80 25.12
C ILE A 311 0.52 -20.06 24.29
N GLY A 312 1.13 -21.18 24.67
CA GLY A 312 0.96 -22.44 23.96
C GLY A 312 1.81 -23.57 24.51
N ARG A 313 1.46 -24.78 24.12
CA ARG A 313 2.13 -26.04 24.48
C ARG A 313 2.78 -26.63 23.25
N TYR A 314 4.04 -27.06 23.38
CA TYR A 314 4.83 -27.60 22.28
C TYR A 314 5.39 -28.97 22.68
N ILE A 315 5.09 -30.00 21.89
CA ILE A 315 5.57 -31.37 22.12
C ILE A 315 6.65 -31.68 21.10
N ILE A 316 7.86 -31.91 21.58
CA ILE A 316 9.00 -32.32 20.75
C ILE A 316 8.94 -33.85 20.65
N GLN A 317 8.61 -34.32 19.45
CA GLN A 317 8.37 -35.73 19.18
C GLN A 317 9.66 -36.45 18.71
N ASN A 318 9.62 -37.78 18.67
CA ASN A 318 10.67 -38.64 18.13
C ASN A 318 12.07 -38.45 18.76
N VAL A 319 12.14 -37.93 19.98
CA VAL A 319 13.37 -37.92 20.77
C VAL A 319 13.63 -39.34 21.25
N ALA A 320 14.82 -39.86 20.98
CA ALA A 320 15.26 -41.17 21.46
C ALA A 320 16.56 -41.01 22.25
N ALA A 321 16.81 -41.91 23.20
CA ALA A 321 18.11 -42.02 23.87
C ALA A 321 19.22 -42.37 22.88
N GLN A 322 20.46 -42.05 23.24
CA GLN A 322 21.63 -42.47 22.47
C GLN A 322 21.75 -44.00 22.46
N LYS A 323 22.57 -44.55 21.55
CA LYS A 323 22.74 -46.00 21.38
C LYS A 323 23.26 -46.71 22.63
N ASP A 324 23.88 -45.99 23.56
CA ASP A 324 24.38 -46.44 24.86
C ASP A 324 23.34 -46.30 26.00
N GLY A 325 22.14 -45.78 25.70
CA GLY A 325 21.09 -45.51 26.68
C GLY A 325 21.24 -44.16 27.41
N GLU A 326 22.25 -43.36 27.07
CA GLU A 326 22.42 -42.01 27.61
C GLU A 326 21.44 -41.00 26.98
N LYS A 327 21.34 -39.83 27.61
CA LYS A 327 20.45 -38.76 27.15
C LYS A 327 20.96 -38.19 25.82
N SER A 328 20.06 -38.02 24.86
CA SER A 328 20.37 -37.32 23.62
C SER A 328 20.34 -35.82 23.84
N LYS A 329 21.28 -35.12 23.21
CA LYS A 329 21.35 -33.66 23.22
C LYS A 329 20.36 -33.12 22.19
N VAL A 330 19.32 -32.44 22.66
CA VAL A 330 18.28 -31.84 21.82
C VAL A 330 18.43 -30.32 21.84
N LYS A 331 18.59 -29.71 20.67
CA LYS A 331 18.62 -28.26 20.49
C LYS A 331 17.24 -27.80 20.04
N VAL A 332 16.63 -26.89 20.79
CA VAL A 332 15.34 -26.29 20.48
C VAL A 332 15.53 -24.81 20.22
N LYS A 333 15.17 -24.34 19.04
CA LYS A 333 15.22 -22.93 18.66
C LYS A 333 13.86 -22.29 18.87
N VAL A 334 13.76 -21.44 19.88
CA VAL A 334 12.58 -20.59 20.10
C VAL A 334 12.77 -19.23 19.45
N ARG A 335 11.68 -18.64 18.98
CA ARG A 335 11.71 -17.41 18.20
C ARG A 335 10.51 -16.53 18.53
N VAL A 336 10.76 -15.22 18.64
CA VAL A 336 9.74 -14.22 18.39
C VAL A 336 9.96 -13.65 16.99
N ASN A 337 8.93 -13.72 16.14
CA ASN A 337 9.02 -13.29 14.74
C ASN A 337 8.83 -11.76 14.60
N THR A 338 8.82 -11.28 13.35
CA THR A 338 8.61 -9.85 13.01
C THR A 338 7.24 -9.31 13.41
N HIS A 339 6.30 -10.18 13.77
CA HIS A 339 4.95 -9.83 14.23
C HIS A 339 4.82 -9.89 15.75
N GLY A 340 5.92 -10.12 16.48
CA GLY A 340 5.90 -10.29 17.93
C GLY A 340 5.32 -11.63 18.41
N ILE A 341 5.11 -12.61 17.51
CA ILE A 341 4.53 -13.91 17.86
C ILE A 341 5.63 -14.88 18.26
N PHE A 342 5.48 -15.47 19.45
CA PHE A 342 6.34 -16.53 19.96
C PHE A 342 6.05 -17.88 19.28
N SER A 343 7.11 -18.64 18.99
CA SER A 343 7.02 -20.00 18.48
C SER A 343 8.25 -20.83 18.82
N VAL A 344 8.09 -22.15 18.88
CA VAL A 344 9.20 -23.10 18.77
C VAL A 344 9.43 -23.38 17.28
N SER A 345 10.50 -22.79 16.73
CA SER A 345 10.75 -22.76 15.28
C SER A 345 11.37 -24.05 14.73
N THR A 346 12.34 -24.62 15.45
CA THR A 346 12.99 -25.89 15.08
C THR A 346 13.42 -26.66 16.32
N ALA A 347 13.46 -27.98 16.22
CA ALA A 347 14.04 -28.86 17.22
C ALA A 347 14.92 -29.88 16.49
N SER A 348 16.14 -30.12 16.98
CA SER A 348 17.02 -31.13 16.41
C SER A 348 17.79 -31.91 17.47
N MET A 349 17.90 -33.21 17.25
CA MET A 349 18.69 -34.12 18.07
C MET A 349 20.10 -34.25 17.50
N VAL A 350 21.11 -34.14 18.36
CA VAL A 350 22.52 -34.26 18.01
C VAL A 350 22.95 -35.71 18.19
N GLU A 351 23.29 -36.38 17.08
CA GLU A 351 23.83 -37.73 17.08
C GLU A 351 25.35 -37.72 16.77
N PRO A 352 26.18 -38.36 17.60
CA PRO A 352 27.59 -38.54 17.29
C PRO A 352 27.76 -39.60 16.18
N VAL A 353 28.37 -39.21 15.06
CA VAL A 353 28.77 -40.15 14.01
C VAL A 353 30.12 -40.74 14.42
N LYS A 354 30.17 -42.06 14.63
CA LYS A 354 31.44 -42.78 14.78
C LYS A 354 32.15 -42.75 13.42
N SER A 355 33.35 -42.17 13.37
CA SER A 355 34.24 -42.34 12.23
C SER A 355 34.77 -43.76 12.25
N GLU A 356 34.41 -44.57 11.25
CA GLU A 356 35.14 -45.80 10.96
C GLU A 356 36.48 -45.38 10.34
N GLU A 357 37.57 -45.52 11.09
CA GLU A 357 38.93 -45.43 10.56
C GLU A 357 39.19 -46.71 9.75
N SER A 358 39.14 -46.61 8.42
CA SER A 358 39.79 -47.60 7.55
C SER A 358 41.28 -47.25 7.50
N GLU A 359 42.11 -48.08 8.13
CA GLU A 359 43.54 -48.13 7.89
C GLU A 359 43.80 -48.47 6.42
N ASP A 360 44.40 -47.55 5.67
CA ASP A 360 45.26 -47.93 4.55
C ASP A 360 46.38 -46.90 4.38
N VAL A 361 47.61 -47.41 4.40
CA VAL A 361 48.85 -46.63 4.30
C VAL A 361 49.33 -46.72 2.85
N SER A 362 49.41 -45.58 2.16
CA SER A 362 50.33 -45.42 1.04
C SER A 362 50.75 -43.96 0.85
N VAL A 363 52.05 -43.81 0.66
CA VAL A 363 52.87 -42.59 0.76
C VAL A 363 52.95 -41.86 -0.60
N GLU A 364 52.87 -40.52 -0.51
CA GLU A 364 53.38 -39.45 -1.40
C GLU A 364 53.06 -39.45 -2.91
N THR A 365 52.58 -38.31 -3.43
CA THR A 365 53.42 -37.26 -4.05
C THR A 365 52.53 -36.03 -4.36
N GLU A 366 53.04 -34.83 -4.07
CA GLU A 366 52.47 -33.53 -4.45
C GLU A 366 52.43 -33.38 -5.98
N VAL A 367 51.40 -32.72 -6.55
CA VAL A 367 51.49 -31.57 -7.48
C VAL A 367 50.08 -30.99 -7.71
N GLU A 368 50.05 -29.67 -7.57
CA GLU A 368 49.11 -28.65 -8.05
C GLU A 368 47.98 -28.99 -9.05
N SER A 369 46.85 -28.32 -8.78
CA SER A 369 45.91 -27.69 -9.72
C SER A 369 44.76 -28.49 -10.33
N GLN A 370 43.56 -27.93 -10.09
CA GLN A 370 42.35 -27.87 -10.94
C GLN A 370 41.40 -29.08 -10.98
N ASP A 371 40.17 -28.82 -10.52
CA ASP A 371 38.94 -29.14 -11.27
C ASP A 371 37.85 -28.15 -10.81
N GLN A 372 37.36 -27.27 -11.67
CA GLN A 372 36.34 -27.52 -12.70
C GLN A 372 34.99 -27.93 -12.09
N ARG A 373 34.05 -26.98 -12.20
CA ARG A 373 32.61 -27.23 -12.21
C ARG A 373 32.26 -28.08 -13.43
N PRO A 374 31.29 -29.00 -13.34
CA PRO A 374 30.75 -29.67 -14.52
C PRO A 374 30.02 -28.68 -15.42
N LEU A 375 30.28 -28.84 -16.72
CA LEU A 375 29.56 -28.25 -17.83
C LEU A 375 28.09 -28.68 -17.86
N GLU A 376 27.20 -27.74 -18.15
CA GLU A 376 26.14 -27.98 -19.13
C GLU A 376 26.27 -26.98 -20.28
N ASN A 377 26.02 -27.51 -21.48
CA ASN A 377 26.27 -26.97 -22.80
C ASN A 377 25.41 -25.74 -23.14
N SER A 378 25.98 -24.77 -23.86
CA SER A 378 25.69 -24.57 -25.30
C SER A 378 26.42 -23.33 -25.84
N SER A 379 27.35 -23.54 -26.80
CA SER A 379 27.61 -22.77 -28.05
C SER A 379 27.25 -21.28 -28.06
N ASP A 380 28.06 -20.29 -28.45
CA ASP A 380 29.03 -20.23 -29.55
C ASP A 380 29.66 -18.81 -29.57
N LYS A 381 31.00 -18.77 -29.70
CA LYS A 381 31.89 -17.82 -30.40
C LYS A 381 31.69 -16.29 -30.38
N ASN A 382 32.67 -15.63 -29.74
CA ASN A 382 33.72 -14.75 -30.30
C ASN A 382 33.43 -13.75 -31.43
N ILE A 383 34.09 -12.60 -31.58
CA ILE A 383 35.03 -11.70 -30.85
C ILE A 383 35.24 -10.54 -31.86
N GLN A 384 35.37 -9.29 -31.38
CA GLN A 384 36.41 -8.27 -31.72
C GLN A 384 35.95 -6.92 -31.14
N GLN A 385 36.59 -6.39 -30.08
CA GLN A 385 37.81 -5.55 -30.05
C GLN A 385 37.62 -4.23 -30.83
N GLU A 386 37.86 -3.04 -30.28
CA GLU A 386 39.12 -2.57 -29.67
C GLU A 386 38.96 -1.42 -28.65
N ASN A 387 39.93 -1.37 -27.70
CA ASN A 387 40.71 -0.23 -27.15
C ASN A 387 40.03 1.05 -26.63
N SER A 388 40.48 1.73 -25.58
CA SER A 388 41.70 1.67 -24.75
C SER A 388 41.54 2.60 -23.52
N GLU A 389 42.18 2.21 -22.40
CA GLU A 389 42.92 2.99 -21.37
C GLU A 389 42.55 4.46 -21.06
N ALA A 390 42.66 5.01 -19.84
CA ALA A 390 42.88 4.58 -18.46
C ALA A 390 42.77 5.87 -17.61
N GLY A 391 42.17 5.83 -16.42
CA GLY A 391 42.04 7.01 -15.55
C GLY A 391 41.56 6.63 -14.15
N THR A 392 42.51 6.48 -13.25
CA THR A 392 42.47 5.86 -11.91
C THR A 392 41.77 6.71 -10.84
N GLN A 393 40.88 6.11 -10.03
CA GLN A 393 40.93 6.13 -8.55
C GLN A 393 39.84 5.24 -7.92
N SER A 394 40.22 4.58 -6.83
CA SER A 394 39.74 3.28 -6.35
C SER A 394 38.34 3.24 -5.71
N GLN A 395 37.54 2.26 -6.13
CA GLN A 395 36.43 1.67 -5.38
C GLN A 395 36.93 0.43 -4.63
N VAL A 396 36.63 0.32 -3.34
CA VAL A 396 36.71 -0.92 -2.57
C VAL A 396 35.30 -1.27 -2.12
N GLN A 397 34.77 -2.37 -2.64
CA GLN A 397 33.59 -3.05 -2.14
C GLN A 397 34.00 -3.90 -0.93
N THR A 398 33.28 -3.74 0.18
CA THR A 398 33.31 -4.63 1.34
C THR A 398 31.93 -5.22 1.54
N ASP A 399 31.81 -6.54 1.44
CA ASP A 399 30.64 -7.31 1.84
C ASP A 399 30.56 -7.41 3.37
N GLY A 400 29.35 -7.21 3.89
CA GLY A 400 29.05 -7.03 5.30
C GLY A 400 29.04 -8.32 6.13
N GLN A 401 29.65 -8.21 7.32
CA GLN A 401 29.24 -8.95 8.51
C GLN A 401 28.75 -7.92 9.54
N GLN A 402 27.43 -7.89 9.79
CA GLN A 402 26.87 -7.16 10.93
C GLN A 402 26.84 -8.07 12.15
N THR A 403 27.76 -7.81 13.08
CA THR A 403 27.66 -8.17 14.50
C THR A 403 27.53 -6.88 15.29
N SER A 404 26.42 -6.68 15.98
CA SER A 404 26.22 -5.57 16.92
C SER A 404 26.68 -5.97 18.33
N GLN A 405 27.61 -5.19 18.90
CA GLN A 405 28.05 -5.24 20.30
C GLN A 405 27.40 -4.10 21.12
N PRO A 406 27.25 -4.24 22.46
CA PRO A 406 26.64 -3.24 23.34
C PRO A 406 27.61 -2.09 23.72
N PRO A 407 27.11 -0.94 24.23
CA PRO A 407 27.92 0.25 24.48
C PRO A 407 28.70 0.21 25.82
N PRO A 408 29.80 0.98 25.95
CA PRO A 408 30.60 1.04 27.17
C PRO A 408 30.11 2.10 28.16
N SER A 409 30.27 1.81 29.45
CA SER A 409 30.12 2.73 30.58
C SER A 409 31.28 3.72 30.69
N SER A 410 31.00 4.99 30.99
CA SER A 410 32.01 6.01 31.35
C SER A 410 31.71 6.64 32.72
N GLU A 411 32.70 6.61 33.61
CA GLU A 411 32.84 7.47 34.79
C GLU A 411 34.10 8.36 34.63
N PRO A 412 34.17 9.57 35.22
CA PRO A 412 35.33 10.47 35.10
C PRO A 412 36.07 10.67 36.48
N PRO A 413 37.06 11.58 36.65
CA PRO A 413 38.48 11.22 36.79
C PRO A 413 39.25 11.85 38.00
N SER A 414 40.46 11.35 38.32
CA SER A 414 41.54 12.01 39.10
C SER A 414 42.73 11.04 39.24
N GLU A 415 44.03 11.33 39.27
CA GLU A 415 44.89 12.54 39.23
C GLU A 415 46.35 12.08 38.91
N GLU A 416 47.11 12.96 38.26
CA GLU A 416 48.57 13.20 38.14
C GLU A 416 49.73 12.20 38.47
N ASN A 417 50.67 12.16 37.51
CA ASN A 417 52.16 12.31 37.58
C ASN A 417 53.16 11.17 37.99
N LYS A 418 53.85 10.67 36.93
CA LYS A 418 55.33 10.56 36.66
C LYS A 418 56.34 9.73 37.53
N ILE A 419 56.95 8.72 36.84
CA ILE A 419 58.41 8.43 36.62
C ILE A 419 59.24 7.73 37.75
N PRO A 420 60.28 6.85 37.51
CA PRO A 420 60.56 5.85 36.46
C PRO A 420 61.29 4.52 36.90
N ASP A 421 61.52 3.63 35.93
CA ASP A 421 62.64 2.65 35.70
C ASP A 421 63.36 1.89 36.84
N VAL A 422 63.35 0.54 36.78
CA VAL A 422 64.57 -0.32 36.90
C VAL A 422 64.37 -1.67 36.16
N LYS A 423 65.39 -2.08 35.38
CA LYS A 423 65.54 -3.35 34.62
C LYS A 423 65.92 -4.59 35.47
N LYS A 424 65.72 -5.77 34.84
CA LYS A 424 66.26 -7.14 35.06
C LYS A 424 65.26 -8.09 35.75
N THR A 425 65.06 -9.36 35.37
CA THR A 425 65.89 -10.34 34.65
C THR A 425 65.02 -11.53 34.22
N ASN A 426 65.42 -12.22 33.16
CA ASN A 426 64.89 -13.53 32.72
C ASN A 426 65.20 -14.63 33.74
N GLU A 427 64.20 -15.43 34.15
CA GLU A 427 64.37 -16.82 34.56
C GLU A 427 63.21 -17.72 34.08
N LYS A 428 63.57 -18.99 33.89
CA LYS A 428 62.95 -20.08 33.13
C LYS A 428 61.55 -20.50 33.63
N LYS A 429 60.65 -20.82 32.69
CA LYS A 429 59.51 -21.73 32.94
C LYS A 429 59.86 -23.13 32.47
N GLY A 430 59.75 -24.08 33.41
CA GLY A 430 59.82 -25.52 33.17
C GLY A 430 58.48 -26.11 32.71
N ASP A 431 58.60 -27.33 32.19
CA ASP A 431 57.61 -28.18 31.53
C ASP A 431 56.28 -28.40 32.28
N GLN A 432 55.18 -28.36 31.52
CA GLN A 432 53.99 -29.20 31.72
C GLN A 432 53.57 -29.78 30.35
N PRO A 433 53.12 -31.04 30.29
CA PRO A 433 52.87 -31.74 29.03
C PRO A 433 51.61 -31.22 28.32
N PRO A 434 51.53 -31.28 26.98
CA PRO A 434 50.35 -30.82 26.25
C PRO A 434 49.17 -31.79 26.47
N GLU A 435 48.04 -31.25 26.93
CA GLU A 435 46.75 -31.96 26.92
C GLU A 435 46.40 -32.38 25.48
N ALA A 436 46.11 -33.68 25.33
CA ALA A 436 45.67 -34.27 24.08
C ALA A 436 44.42 -33.57 23.56
N LYS A 437 44.51 -32.95 22.37
CA LYS A 437 43.34 -32.45 21.64
C LYS A 437 42.43 -33.64 21.33
N LYS A 438 41.26 -33.68 21.99
CA LYS A 438 40.22 -34.68 21.70
C LYS A 438 39.84 -34.63 20.20
N PRO A 439 39.63 -35.78 19.54
CA PRO A 439 39.24 -35.83 18.14
C PRO A 439 37.90 -35.10 17.92
N LYS A 440 37.79 -34.31 16.84
CA LYS A 440 36.55 -33.66 16.42
C LYS A 440 35.56 -34.73 15.93
N ILE A 441 34.68 -35.18 16.81
CA ILE A 441 33.56 -36.07 16.46
C ILE A 441 32.68 -35.35 15.42
N LYS A 442 32.46 -35.97 14.25
CA LYS A 442 31.48 -35.48 13.28
C LYS A 442 30.08 -35.70 13.87
N VAL A 443 29.28 -34.64 13.92
CA VAL A 443 27.94 -34.65 14.51
C VAL A 443 26.89 -34.55 13.40
N LYS A 444 25.86 -35.40 13.45
CA LYS A 444 24.67 -35.30 12.61
C LYS A 444 23.53 -34.68 13.43
N ASN A 445 22.85 -33.67 12.88
CA ASN A 445 21.62 -33.16 13.48
C ASN A 445 20.44 -33.86 12.79
N VAL A 446 19.54 -34.45 13.58
CA VAL A 446 18.29 -35.06 13.13
C VAL A 446 17.16 -34.11 13.52
N ASP A 447 16.43 -33.59 12.53
CA ASP A 447 15.30 -32.72 12.81
C ASP A 447 14.14 -33.49 13.45
N LEU A 448 13.53 -32.89 14.47
CA LEU A 448 12.48 -33.47 15.27
C LEU A 448 11.15 -32.77 14.96
N PRO A 449 10.05 -33.52 14.75
CA PRO A 449 8.73 -32.94 14.62
C PRO A 449 8.32 -32.20 15.91
N ILE A 450 7.65 -31.06 15.73
CA ILE A 450 7.09 -30.25 16.80
C ILE A 450 5.58 -30.21 16.60
N GLU A 451 4.84 -30.67 17.60
CA GLU A 451 3.39 -30.47 17.67
C GLU A 451 3.13 -29.23 18.53
N ALA A 452 2.46 -28.23 17.96
CA ALA A 452 2.12 -26.98 18.64
C ALA A 452 0.62 -26.94 18.92
N ASN A 453 0.27 -26.74 20.17
CA ASN A 453 -1.09 -26.56 20.66
C ASN A 453 -1.17 -25.14 21.25
N LEU A 454 -1.58 -24.19 20.41
CA LEU A 454 -1.67 -22.78 20.77
C LEU A 454 -3.03 -22.47 21.40
N VAL A 455 -3.05 -21.59 22.40
CA VAL A 455 -4.27 -21.27 23.16
C VAL A 455 -5.29 -20.51 22.30
N TRP A 456 -4.82 -19.62 21.42
CA TRP A 456 -5.64 -18.63 20.72
C TRP A 456 -5.70 -18.83 19.19
N GLU A 457 -5.11 -19.91 18.67
CA GLU A 457 -5.13 -20.18 17.23
C GLU A 457 -6.45 -20.81 16.79
N LEU A 458 -7.01 -20.34 15.68
CA LEU A 458 -8.18 -20.97 15.07
C LEU A 458 -7.79 -22.31 14.45
N GLY A 459 -8.58 -23.35 14.74
CA GLY A 459 -8.44 -24.64 14.08
C GLY A 459 -8.61 -24.51 12.56
N LYS A 460 -7.81 -25.25 11.79
CA LYS A 460 -7.78 -25.15 10.31
C LYS A 460 -9.15 -25.35 9.66
N GLU A 461 -9.97 -26.27 10.15
CA GLU A 461 -11.31 -26.52 9.64
C GLU A 461 -12.23 -25.30 9.83
N LEU A 462 -12.19 -24.70 11.02
CA LEU A 462 -12.95 -23.49 11.35
C LEU A 462 -12.47 -22.29 10.52
N LEU A 463 -11.16 -22.14 10.34
CA LEU A 463 -10.59 -21.10 9.48
C LEU A 463 -11.04 -21.25 8.02
N ASN A 464 -11.00 -22.46 7.47
CA ASN A 464 -11.45 -22.71 6.09
C ASN A 464 -12.95 -22.42 5.93
N MET A 465 -13.77 -22.79 6.91
CA MET A 465 -15.19 -22.44 6.91
C MET A 465 -15.42 -20.92 6.94
N TYR A 466 -14.64 -20.17 7.73
CA TYR A 466 -14.72 -18.71 7.74
C TYR A 466 -14.31 -18.09 6.40
N ILE A 467 -13.25 -18.61 5.76
CA ILE A 467 -12.83 -18.17 4.43
C ILE A 467 -13.93 -18.42 3.39
N GLU A 468 -14.55 -19.60 3.40
CA GLU A 468 -15.62 -19.92 2.45
C GLU A 468 -16.85 -19.02 2.67
N THR A 469 -17.20 -18.78 3.94
CA THR A 469 -18.33 -17.92 4.31
C THR A 469 -18.09 -16.47 3.87
N GLU A 470 -16.90 -15.93 4.13
CA GLU A 470 -16.48 -14.60 3.65
C GLU A 470 -16.50 -14.53 2.12
N GLY A 471 -16.00 -15.56 1.43
CA GLY A 471 -16.04 -15.63 -0.02
C GLY A 471 -17.46 -15.56 -0.60
N LYS A 472 -18.45 -16.16 0.07
CA LYS A 472 -19.86 -16.06 -0.31
C LYS A 472 -20.39 -14.64 -0.13
N MET A 473 -20.10 -14.00 1.00
CA MET A 473 -20.53 -12.62 1.27
C MET A 473 -19.89 -11.63 0.30
N ILE A 474 -18.59 -11.76 0.00
CA ILE A 474 -17.91 -10.94 -1.02
C ILE A 474 -18.57 -11.11 -2.39
N MET A 475 -18.87 -12.34 -2.80
CA MET A 475 -19.52 -12.59 -4.08
C MET A 475 -20.91 -11.96 -4.12
N GLN A 476 -21.65 -12.02 -3.02
CA GLN A 476 -22.96 -11.40 -2.91
C GLN A 476 -22.89 -9.87 -2.98
N ASP A 477 -21.98 -9.24 -2.24
CA ASP A 477 -21.76 -7.78 -2.29
C ASP A 477 -21.40 -7.34 -3.71
N LYS A 478 -20.57 -8.13 -4.41
CA LYS A 478 -20.23 -7.90 -5.81
C LYS A 478 -21.45 -7.99 -6.73
N LEU A 479 -22.27 -9.03 -6.58
CA LEU A 479 -23.48 -9.19 -7.39
C LEU A 479 -24.46 -8.04 -7.16
N GLU A 480 -24.63 -7.61 -5.92
CA GLU A 480 -25.51 -6.50 -5.55
C GLU A 480 -24.98 -5.16 -6.08
N LYS A 481 -23.67 -4.94 -6.03
CA LYS A 481 -23.04 -3.77 -6.66
C LYS A 481 -23.25 -3.78 -8.18
N GLU A 482 -22.97 -4.89 -8.85
CA GLU A 482 -23.14 -4.99 -10.31
C GLU A 482 -24.62 -4.83 -10.74
N ARG A 483 -25.56 -5.26 -9.90
CA ARG A 483 -26.99 -5.05 -10.10
C ARG A 483 -27.35 -3.57 -10.00
N ASN A 484 -26.91 -2.90 -8.95
CA ASN A 484 -27.12 -1.46 -8.77
C ASN A 484 -26.45 -0.63 -9.86
N ASP A 485 -25.23 -0.98 -10.28
CA ASP A 485 -24.53 -0.33 -11.40
C ASP A 485 -25.32 -0.49 -12.72
N ALA A 486 -25.93 -1.66 -12.95
CA ALA A 486 -26.78 -1.88 -14.12
C ALA A 486 -28.09 -1.06 -14.08
N LYS A 487 -28.73 -0.96 -12.91
CA LYS A 487 -29.89 -0.09 -12.69
C LYS A 487 -29.54 1.38 -12.96
N ASN A 488 -28.45 1.86 -12.37
CA ASN A 488 -27.95 3.23 -12.56
C ASN A 488 -27.62 3.52 -14.03
N ALA A 489 -27.09 2.55 -14.78
CA ALA A 489 -26.81 2.71 -16.20
C ALA A 489 -28.10 2.89 -17.05
N VAL A 490 -29.21 2.22 -16.68
CA VAL A 490 -30.51 2.47 -17.32
C VAL A 490 -31.00 3.88 -16.97
N GLU A 491 -30.95 4.24 -15.68
CA GLU A 491 -31.40 5.54 -15.19
C GLU A 491 -30.64 6.70 -15.86
N GLU A 492 -29.31 6.62 -15.90
CA GLU A 492 -28.45 7.60 -16.57
C GLU A 492 -28.78 7.73 -18.05
N TYR A 493 -28.92 6.60 -18.75
CA TYR A 493 -29.27 6.59 -20.17
C TYR A 493 -30.63 7.25 -20.42
N VAL A 494 -31.63 6.97 -19.58
CA VAL A 494 -32.97 7.56 -19.71
C VAL A 494 -32.93 9.08 -19.55
N TYR A 495 -32.27 9.59 -18.51
CA TYR A 495 -32.15 11.03 -18.29
C TYR A 495 -31.36 11.73 -19.40
N GLU A 496 -30.23 11.16 -19.79
CA GLU A 496 -29.36 11.71 -20.85
C GLU A 496 -30.10 11.76 -22.19
N PHE A 497 -30.73 10.67 -22.62
CA PHE A 497 -31.44 10.64 -23.90
C PHE A 497 -32.70 11.51 -23.90
N ARG A 498 -33.43 11.62 -22.78
CA ARG A 498 -34.60 12.49 -22.71
C ARG A 498 -34.22 13.96 -22.96
N ASP A 499 -33.15 14.43 -22.32
CA ASP A 499 -32.63 15.79 -22.53
C ASP A 499 -32.18 15.98 -23.99
N LYS A 500 -31.35 15.05 -24.50
CA LYS A 500 -30.81 15.16 -25.87
C LYS A 500 -31.88 15.06 -26.97
N LEU A 501 -32.91 14.24 -26.80
CA LEU A 501 -34.02 14.13 -27.75
C LEU A 501 -34.84 15.41 -27.85
N SER A 502 -34.94 16.17 -26.76
CA SER A 502 -35.56 17.51 -26.75
C SER A 502 -34.60 18.64 -27.16
N GLY A 503 -33.34 18.31 -27.45
CA GLY A 503 -32.30 19.26 -27.83
C GLY A 503 -31.57 18.83 -29.12
N PRO A 504 -30.27 18.47 -29.06
CA PRO A 504 -29.45 18.23 -30.25
C PRO A 504 -29.96 17.09 -31.16
N TYR A 505 -30.64 16.08 -30.61
CA TYR A 505 -31.07 14.90 -31.36
C TYR A 505 -32.42 15.06 -32.05
N GLU A 506 -33.19 16.11 -31.75
CA GLU A 506 -34.55 16.33 -32.28
C GLU A 506 -34.62 16.22 -33.82
N LYS A 507 -33.59 16.71 -34.52
CA LYS A 507 -33.51 16.73 -35.99
C LYS A 507 -33.07 15.41 -36.63
N PHE A 508 -32.61 14.45 -35.84
CA PHE A 508 -32.00 13.19 -36.29
C PHE A 508 -32.92 11.98 -36.14
N VAL A 509 -34.18 12.24 -35.80
CA VAL A 509 -35.23 11.25 -35.60
C VAL A 509 -36.52 11.75 -36.25
N CYS A 510 -37.30 10.85 -36.85
CA CYS A 510 -38.58 11.23 -37.43
C CYS A 510 -39.63 11.44 -36.33
N GLU A 511 -40.63 12.27 -36.57
CA GLU A 511 -41.62 12.66 -35.54
C GLU A 511 -42.34 11.45 -34.91
N LYS A 512 -42.63 10.41 -35.71
CA LYS A 512 -43.25 9.17 -35.22
C LYS A 512 -42.33 8.42 -34.24
N ASP A 513 -41.05 8.28 -34.60
CA ASP A 513 -40.07 7.55 -33.78
C ASP A 513 -39.67 8.37 -32.55
N LEU A 514 -39.64 9.71 -32.65
CA LEU A 514 -39.43 10.62 -31.53
C LEU A 514 -40.51 10.45 -30.46
N GLN A 515 -41.79 10.47 -30.87
CA GLN A 515 -42.91 10.27 -29.95
C GLN A 515 -42.88 8.88 -29.32
N GLY A 516 -42.61 7.84 -30.13
CA GLY A 516 -42.52 6.46 -29.64
C GLY A 516 -41.38 6.26 -28.65
N PHE A 517 -40.19 6.78 -28.94
CA PHE A 517 -39.03 6.62 -28.08
C PHE A 517 -39.13 7.47 -26.81
N SER A 518 -39.65 8.70 -26.90
CA SER A 518 -39.92 9.54 -25.72
C SER A 518 -40.94 8.89 -24.77
N ALA A 519 -41.99 8.25 -25.32
CA ALA A 519 -42.94 7.48 -24.52
C ALA A 519 -42.27 6.28 -23.83
N LEU A 520 -41.42 5.54 -24.55
CA LEU A 520 -40.68 4.39 -23.99
C LEU A 520 -39.72 4.81 -22.87
N LEU A 521 -39.02 5.93 -23.02
CA LEU A 521 -38.14 6.48 -21.98
C LEU A 521 -38.94 6.85 -20.73
N THR A 522 -40.10 7.48 -20.90
CA THR A 522 -40.99 7.85 -19.79
C THR A 522 -41.56 6.60 -19.09
N GLU A 523 -41.95 5.59 -19.86
CA GLU A 523 -42.41 4.30 -19.32
C GLU A 523 -41.28 3.59 -18.54
N THR A 524 -40.05 3.63 -19.06
CA THR A 524 -38.90 3.01 -18.40
C THR A 524 -38.51 3.76 -17.12
N GLU A 525 -38.60 5.09 -17.11
CA GLU A 525 -38.45 5.92 -15.90
C GLU A 525 -39.50 5.53 -14.84
N GLY A 526 -40.77 5.47 -15.22
CA GLY A 526 -41.84 5.04 -14.33
C GLY A 526 -41.61 3.63 -13.78
N TRP A 527 -41.20 2.70 -14.64
CA TRP A 527 -40.86 1.33 -14.24
C TRP A 527 -39.71 1.29 -13.23
N LEU A 528 -38.65 2.08 -13.39
CA LEU A 528 -37.49 2.10 -12.47
C LEU A 528 -37.87 2.46 -11.03
N TYR A 529 -38.91 3.27 -10.83
CA TYR A 529 -39.38 3.71 -9.50
C TYR A 529 -40.59 2.92 -8.98
N GLU A 530 -41.09 1.96 -9.75
CA GLU A 530 -42.20 1.09 -9.36
C GLU A 530 -41.74 -0.38 -9.39
N GLU A 531 -42.10 -1.13 -10.43
CA GLU A 531 -41.83 -2.57 -10.54
C GLU A 531 -40.33 -2.89 -10.67
N GLY A 532 -39.56 -1.97 -11.23
CA GLY A 532 -38.13 -2.09 -11.49
C GLY A 532 -37.23 -1.67 -10.33
N GLU A 533 -37.77 -1.39 -9.13
CA GLU A 533 -36.95 -0.96 -7.99
C GLU A 533 -35.93 -2.03 -7.58
N ASP A 534 -36.36 -3.30 -7.55
CA ASP A 534 -35.56 -4.44 -7.08
C ASP A 534 -35.64 -5.65 -8.04
N GLU A 535 -35.08 -5.47 -9.22
CA GLU A 535 -35.05 -6.50 -10.27
C GLU A 535 -33.66 -7.14 -10.43
N ALA A 536 -33.64 -8.30 -11.09
CA ALA A 536 -32.39 -8.99 -11.38
C ALA A 536 -31.54 -8.19 -12.38
N LYS A 537 -30.20 -8.25 -12.22
CA LYS A 537 -29.23 -7.54 -13.09
C LYS A 537 -29.53 -7.67 -14.58
N GLN A 538 -29.87 -8.88 -15.05
CA GLN A 538 -30.13 -9.13 -16.46
C GLN A 538 -31.32 -8.32 -17.00
N VAL A 539 -32.35 -8.07 -16.18
CA VAL A 539 -33.52 -7.28 -16.57
C VAL A 539 -33.13 -5.83 -16.89
N TYR A 540 -32.26 -5.22 -16.08
CA TYR A 540 -31.73 -3.88 -16.36
C TYR A 540 -30.87 -3.85 -17.63
N VAL A 541 -30.03 -4.88 -17.83
CA VAL A 541 -29.21 -5.00 -19.05
C VAL A 541 -30.08 -5.11 -20.30
N ASP A 542 -31.11 -5.95 -20.26
CA ASP A 542 -32.04 -6.16 -21.38
C ASP A 542 -32.82 -4.87 -21.68
N LYS A 543 -33.31 -4.17 -20.63
CA LYS A 543 -33.96 -2.85 -20.76
C LYS A 543 -33.03 -1.83 -21.42
N LEU A 544 -31.78 -1.74 -20.98
CA LEU A 544 -30.79 -0.84 -21.58
C LEU A 544 -30.52 -1.19 -23.05
N GLU A 545 -30.43 -2.48 -23.38
CA GLU A 545 -30.24 -2.94 -24.75
C GLU A 545 -31.43 -2.56 -25.64
N ASP A 546 -32.66 -2.72 -25.15
CA ASP A 546 -33.88 -2.34 -25.86
C ASP A 546 -33.95 -0.83 -26.12
N LEU A 547 -33.56 -0.01 -25.15
CA LEU A 547 -33.44 1.44 -25.34
C LEU A 547 -32.35 1.78 -26.38
N LYS A 548 -31.19 1.14 -26.31
CA LYS A 548 -30.08 1.35 -27.25
C LYS A 548 -30.41 0.96 -28.68
N LYS A 549 -31.27 -0.04 -28.92
CA LYS A 549 -31.74 -0.38 -30.27
C LYS A 549 -32.38 0.82 -30.99
N LEU A 550 -33.04 1.71 -30.25
CA LEU A 550 -33.65 2.93 -30.79
C LEU A 550 -32.73 4.15 -30.69
N GLY A 551 -31.97 4.30 -29.60
CA GLY A 551 -31.15 5.48 -29.37
C GLY A 551 -29.82 5.47 -30.12
N THR A 552 -29.14 4.33 -30.27
CA THR A 552 -27.83 4.24 -30.95
C THR A 552 -27.87 4.72 -32.40
N PRO A 553 -28.89 4.39 -33.22
CA PRO A 553 -29.02 4.97 -34.57
C PRO A 553 -29.11 6.50 -34.57
N ILE A 554 -29.86 7.09 -33.63
CA ILE A 554 -30.05 8.54 -33.51
C ILE A 554 -28.73 9.22 -33.15
N GLU A 555 -28.04 8.69 -32.14
CA GLU A 555 -26.72 9.17 -31.72
C GLU A 555 -25.70 9.06 -32.86
N THR A 556 -25.69 7.94 -33.57
CA THR A 556 -24.80 7.73 -34.73
C THR A 556 -25.05 8.78 -35.80
N ARG A 557 -26.32 9.07 -36.14
CA ARG A 557 -26.68 10.09 -37.14
C ARG A 557 -26.22 11.49 -36.71
N TYR A 558 -26.37 11.83 -35.42
CA TYR A 558 -25.89 13.09 -34.86
C TYR A 558 -24.36 13.21 -34.96
N GLN A 559 -23.62 12.20 -34.47
CA GLN A 559 -22.15 12.18 -34.52
C GLN A 559 -21.64 12.29 -35.96
N GLU A 560 -22.25 11.52 -36.87
CA GLU A 560 -21.93 11.55 -38.29
C GLU A 560 -22.22 12.92 -38.93
N ALA A 561 -23.25 13.63 -38.49
CA ALA A 561 -23.54 14.97 -39.00
C ALA A 561 -22.56 16.04 -38.49
N GLU A 562 -21.95 15.85 -37.31
CA GLU A 562 -20.90 16.74 -36.80
C GLU A 562 -19.51 16.45 -37.35
N GLU A 563 -19.16 15.17 -37.52
CA GLU A 563 -17.82 14.76 -37.98
C GLU A 563 -17.66 14.89 -39.49
N ARG A 564 -18.67 14.49 -40.28
CA ARG A 564 -18.56 14.37 -41.73
C ARG A 564 -18.19 15.67 -42.45
N PRO A 565 -18.77 16.85 -42.11
CA PRO A 565 -18.39 18.11 -42.75
C PRO A 565 -16.91 18.45 -42.52
N LYS A 566 -16.40 18.23 -41.30
CA LYS A 566 -15.00 18.50 -40.93
C LYS A 566 -14.04 17.60 -41.73
N LEU A 567 -14.38 16.32 -41.87
CA LEU A 567 -13.58 15.36 -42.62
C LEU A 567 -13.62 15.60 -44.14
N LEU A 568 -14.77 16.03 -44.68
CA LEU A 568 -14.88 16.42 -46.09
C LEU A 568 -14.09 17.69 -46.39
N GLU A 569 -14.07 18.65 -45.47
CA GLU A 569 -13.24 19.85 -45.58
C GLU A 569 -11.75 19.47 -45.58
N GLU A 570 -11.31 18.64 -44.64
CA GLU A 570 -9.93 18.12 -44.58
C GLU A 570 -9.54 17.39 -45.87
N LEU A 571 -10.40 16.50 -46.37
CA LEU A 571 -10.19 15.80 -47.63
C LEU A 571 -10.09 16.78 -48.81
N GLY A 572 -10.96 17.79 -48.87
CA GLY A 572 -10.94 18.84 -49.88
C GLY A 572 -9.63 19.64 -49.86
N HIS A 573 -9.17 20.04 -48.68
CA HIS A 573 -7.89 20.74 -48.50
C HIS A 573 -6.72 19.89 -48.99
N ARG A 574 -6.73 18.58 -48.67
CA ARG A 574 -5.67 17.67 -49.07
C ARG A 574 -5.64 17.39 -50.57
N LEU A 575 -6.82 17.25 -51.19
CA LEU A 575 -6.95 17.15 -52.64
C LEU A 575 -6.43 18.40 -53.35
N GLN A 576 -6.79 19.59 -52.84
CA GLN A 576 -6.30 20.85 -53.38
C GLN A 576 -4.79 21.00 -53.27
N TYR A 577 -4.20 20.56 -52.14
CA TYR A 577 -2.76 20.54 -51.94
C TYR A 577 -2.04 19.72 -53.02
N TYR A 578 -2.46 18.46 -53.23
CA TYR A 578 -1.85 17.60 -54.25
C TYR A 578 -2.12 18.08 -55.68
N ALA A 579 -3.32 18.59 -55.96
CA ALA A 579 -3.64 19.18 -57.26
C ALA A 579 -2.76 20.39 -57.59
N THR A 580 -2.43 21.21 -56.59
CA THR A 580 -1.53 22.36 -56.73
C THR A 580 -0.12 21.90 -57.09
N ILE A 581 0.42 20.90 -56.38
CA ILE A 581 1.74 20.33 -56.66
C ILE A 581 1.81 19.73 -58.08
N ALA A 582 0.78 19.00 -58.50
CA ALA A 582 0.71 18.48 -59.87
C ALA A 582 0.65 19.60 -60.93
N GLY A 583 0.01 20.74 -60.61
CA GLY A 583 0.04 21.94 -61.44
C GLY A 583 1.42 22.58 -61.52
N GLU A 584 2.12 22.72 -60.39
CA GLU A 584 3.49 23.23 -60.31
C GLU A 584 4.47 22.33 -61.09
N PHE A 585 4.30 21.01 -61.01
CA PHE A 585 5.05 20.05 -61.82
C PHE A 585 4.83 20.26 -63.33
N ARG A 586 3.58 20.44 -63.78
CA ARG A 586 3.26 20.75 -65.19
C ARG A 586 3.87 22.07 -65.67
N ASN A 587 3.98 23.05 -64.76
CA ASN A 587 4.65 24.33 -65.01
C ASN A 587 6.18 24.26 -64.93
N LYS A 588 6.75 23.06 -64.71
CA LYS A 588 8.18 22.82 -64.55
C LYS A 588 8.79 23.63 -63.41
N ASP A 589 8.13 23.65 -62.26
CA ASP A 589 8.69 24.25 -61.04
C ASP A 589 9.94 23.48 -60.58
N GLU A 590 11.04 24.20 -60.33
CA GLU A 590 12.32 23.62 -59.95
C GLU A 590 12.22 22.68 -58.74
N LYS A 591 11.23 22.85 -57.87
CA LYS A 591 11.02 22.01 -56.69
C LYS A 591 10.55 20.60 -57.01
N TYR A 592 9.91 20.34 -58.15
CA TYR A 592 9.29 19.04 -58.45
C TYR A 592 9.71 18.41 -59.79
N ILE A 593 10.48 19.12 -60.64
CA ILE A 593 10.98 18.62 -61.95
C ILE A 593 11.70 17.26 -61.86
N HIS A 594 12.27 16.90 -60.71
CA HIS A 594 12.99 15.65 -60.51
C HIS A 594 12.09 14.42 -60.27
N ILE A 595 10.78 14.62 -60.07
CA ILE A 595 9.82 13.53 -59.89
C ILE A 595 9.54 12.86 -61.24
N ASP A 596 9.48 11.53 -61.25
CA ASP A 596 9.17 10.76 -62.47
C ASP A 596 7.76 11.08 -63.01
N GLU A 597 7.66 11.28 -64.32
CA GLU A 597 6.40 11.68 -64.98
C GLU A 597 5.30 10.63 -64.82
N MET A 598 5.64 9.33 -64.78
CA MET A 598 4.64 8.28 -64.54
C MET A 598 4.19 8.25 -63.08
N GLU A 599 5.05 8.60 -62.12
CA GLU A 599 4.66 8.71 -60.72
C GLU A 599 3.76 9.92 -60.46
N MET A 600 4.03 11.07 -61.09
CA MET A 600 3.13 12.23 -61.01
C MET A 600 1.79 11.96 -61.71
N MET A 601 1.75 11.21 -62.82
CA MET A 601 0.48 10.76 -63.42
C MET A 601 -0.34 9.89 -62.46
N LYS A 602 0.28 9.08 -61.60
CA LYS A 602 -0.45 8.31 -60.56
C LYS A 602 -1.10 9.24 -59.53
N VAL A 603 -0.39 10.31 -59.14
CA VAL A 603 -0.93 11.34 -58.23
C VAL A 603 -2.13 12.05 -58.87
N GLU A 604 -2.00 12.51 -60.12
CA GLU A 604 -3.11 13.17 -60.83
C GLU A 604 -4.32 12.26 -61.01
N LYS A 605 -4.09 10.98 -61.32
CA LYS A 605 -5.16 9.97 -61.44
C LYS A 605 -5.85 9.74 -60.10
N CYS A 606 -5.10 9.51 -59.03
CA CYS A 606 -5.65 9.28 -57.70
C CYS A 606 -6.47 10.49 -57.21
N VAL A 607 -5.93 11.71 -57.37
CA VAL A 607 -6.67 12.94 -57.04
C VAL A 607 -7.97 13.04 -57.83
N SER A 608 -7.95 12.75 -59.13
CA SER A 608 -9.15 12.80 -59.98
C SER A 608 -10.22 11.80 -59.54
N GLU A 609 -9.83 10.56 -59.25
CA GLU A 609 -10.72 9.50 -58.79
C GLU A 609 -11.34 9.83 -57.41
N VAL A 610 -10.54 10.36 -56.48
CA VAL A 610 -11.04 10.74 -55.15
C VAL A 610 -11.91 11.99 -55.20
N VAL A 611 -11.64 12.96 -56.10
CA VAL A 611 -12.55 14.11 -56.35
C VAL A 611 -13.88 13.63 -56.91
N GLU A 612 -13.89 12.72 -57.88
CA GLU A 612 -15.13 12.16 -58.43
C GLU A 612 -15.93 11.41 -57.36
N TRP A 613 -15.24 10.59 -56.55
CA TRP A 613 -15.86 9.94 -55.40
C TRP A 613 -16.43 10.95 -54.39
N MET A 614 -15.68 12.00 -54.02
CA MET A 614 -16.11 13.01 -53.06
C MET A 614 -17.36 13.74 -53.56
N ASN A 615 -17.41 14.11 -54.84
CA ASN A 615 -18.57 14.74 -55.45
C ASN A 615 -19.80 13.82 -55.45
N ASN A 616 -19.60 12.53 -55.76
CA ASN A 616 -20.66 11.53 -55.69
C ASN A 616 -21.17 11.31 -54.27
N ALA A 617 -20.26 11.25 -53.29
CA ALA A 617 -20.55 11.13 -51.86
C ALA A 617 -21.38 12.32 -51.35
N VAL A 618 -20.94 13.56 -51.63
CA VAL A 618 -21.65 14.79 -51.25
C VAL A 618 -23.03 14.84 -51.91
N SER A 619 -23.13 14.49 -53.19
CA SER A 619 -24.40 14.46 -53.94
C SER A 619 -25.37 13.40 -53.40
N ALA A 620 -24.86 12.20 -53.06
CA ALA A 620 -25.66 11.14 -52.46
C ALA A 620 -26.15 11.54 -51.06
N GLN A 621 -25.30 12.18 -50.26
CA GLN A 621 -25.65 12.64 -48.93
C GLN A 621 -26.67 13.80 -48.95
N ALA A 622 -26.58 14.71 -49.92
CA ALA A 622 -27.52 15.82 -50.07
C ALA A 622 -28.97 15.36 -50.36
N LYS A 623 -29.17 14.11 -50.81
CA LYS A 623 -30.49 13.50 -51.02
C LYS A 623 -31.09 12.88 -49.76
N LYS A 624 -30.32 12.78 -48.68
CA LYS A 624 -30.74 12.21 -47.40
C LYS A 624 -31.12 13.31 -46.43
N SER A 625 -32.23 13.13 -45.73
CA SER A 625 -32.60 13.95 -44.58
C SER A 625 -31.79 13.53 -43.34
N LEU A 626 -31.74 14.40 -42.32
CA LEU A 626 -30.93 14.18 -41.11
C LEU A 626 -31.42 13.01 -40.25
N ASP A 627 -32.70 12.64 -40.38
CA ASP A 627 -33.35 11.51 -39.72
C ASP A 627 -33.13 10.17 -40.42
N GLN A 628 -32.46 10.16 -41.57
CA GLN A 628 -32.10 8.95 -42.30
C GLN A 628 -30.63 8.60 -42.10
N ASP A 629 -30.33 7.31 -42.25
CA ASP A 629 -28.95 6.85 -42.23
C ASP A 629 -28.15 7.54 -43.35
N PRO A 630 -26.92 7.99 -43.04
CA PRO A 630 -26.13 8.74 -43.99
C PRO A 630 -25.78 7.90 -45.21
N ALA A 631 -25.65 8.55 -46.35
CA ALA A 631 -25.25 7.89 -47.59
C ALA A 631 -23.75 7.53 -47.59
N VAL A 632 -22.94 8.26 -46.81
CA VAL A 632 -21.50 8.04 -46.64
C VAL A 632 -21.13 8.29 -45.19
N HIS A 633 -20.40 7.34 -44.61
CA HIS A 633 -19.93 7.41 -43.23
C HIS A 633 -18.59 8.14 -43.10
N SER A 634 -18.36 8.71 -41.93
CA SER A 634 -17.11 9.37 -41.56
C SER A 634 -15.90 8.43 -41.64
N SER A 635 -16.11 7.13 -41.38
CA SER A 635 -15.10 6.08 -41.54
C SER A 635 -14.65 5.90 -43.01
N GLU A 636 -15.58 5.99 -43.96
CA GLU A 636 -15.29 5.88 -45.39
C GLU A 636 -14.46 7.08 -45.88
N ILE A 637 -14.76 8.29 -45.39
CA ILE A 637 -14.00 9.50 -45.70
C ILE A 637 -12.59 9.41 -45.13
N LYS A 638 -12.44 8.96 -43.88
CA LYS A 638 -11.14 8.70 -43.24
C LYS A 638 -10.32 7.69 -44.06
N ALA A 639 -10.95 6.61 -44.53
CA ALA A 639 -10.29 5.62 -45.38
C ALA A 639 -9.83 6.22 -46.72
N LYS A 640 -10.65 7.06 -47.36
CA LYS A 640 -10.29 7.76 -48.61
C LYS A 640 -9.17 8.78 -48.41
N LEU A 641 -9.18 9.50 -47.29
CA LEU A 641 -8.09 10.40 -46.91
C LEU A 641 -6.76 9.64 -46.75
N GLN A 642 -6.80 8.48 -46.10
CA GLN A 642 -5.63 7.64 -45.93
C GLN A 642 -5.13 7.05 -47.25
N GLU A 643 -6.04 6.57 -48.11
CA GLU A 643 -5.72 6.10 -49.47
C GLU A 643 -5.02 7.20 -50.28
N LEU A 644 -5.59 8.41 -50.30
CA LEU A 644 -5.02 9.56 -50.99
C LEU A 644 -3.61 9.89 -50.46
N ASN A 645 -3.43 9.96 -49.14
CA ASN A 645 -2.13 10.23 -48.53
C ASN A 645 -1.10 9.15 -48.86
N ASN A 646 -1.47 7.88 -48.79
CA ASN A 646 -0.56 6.76 -49.04
C ASN A 646 -0.05 6.74 -50.48
N VAL A 647 -0.88 7.16 -51.45
CA VAL A 647 -0.50 7.20 -52.86
C VAL A 647 0.25 8.49 -53.21
N CYS A 648 -0.21 9.63 -52.72
CA CYS A 648 0.28 10.93 -53.14
C CYS A 648 1.49 11.42 -52.35
N GLU A 649 1.52 11.22 -51.03
CA GLU A 649 2.59 11.75 -50.17
C GLU A 649 3.98 11.23 -50.55
N PRO A 650 4.22 9.91 -50.74
CA PRO A 650 5.55 9.40 -51.04
C PRO A 650 6.12 9.92 -52.35
N VAL A 651 5.26 10.30 -53.30
CA VAL A 651 5.65 10.84 -54.60
C VAL A 651 6.00 12.32 -54.49
N VAL A 652 5.13 13.13 -53.86
CA VAL A 652 5.34 14.59 -53.80
C VAL A 652 6.43 15.02 -52.81
N THR A 653 6.82 14.15 -51.88
CA THR A 653 7.90 14.41 -50.91
C THR A 653 9.25 13.84 -51.33
N GLN A 654 9.41 13.29 -52.54
CA GLN A 654 10.70 12.77 -52.99
C GLN A 654 11.76 13.88 -53.00
N PRO A 655 12.93 13.69 -52.36
CA PRO A 655 14.00 14.69 -52.35
C PRO A 655 14.74 14.71 -53.69
N LYS A 656 15.30 15.87 -54.05
CA LYS A 656 16.15 16.02 -55.24
C LYS A 656 17.37 15.08 -55.16
N PRO A 657 17.76 14.39 -56.25
CA PRO A 657 18.99 13.59 -56.28
C PRO A 657 20.21 14.46 -55.98
N LYS A 658 21.09 14.03 -55.06
CA LYS A 658 22.38 14.71 -54.82
C LYS A 658 23.31 14.44 -56.00
N VAL A 659 23.93 15.49 -56.55
CA VAL A 659 24.92 15.41 -57.63
C VAL A 659 26.30 15.11 -57.04
N ASP A 660 26.87 13.94 -57.35
CA ASP A 660 28.28 13.61 -57.06
C ASP A 660 29.19 14.30 -58.09
N SER A 661 30.16 15.10 -57.61
CA SER A 661 31.17 15.76 -58.46
C SER A 661 32.38 14.85 -58.67
N PRO A 662 32.91 14.68 -59.92
CA PRO A 662 34.13 13.90 -60.15
C PRO A 662 35.40 14.69 -59.82
N LYS A 663 36.38 14.00 -59.22
CA LYS A 663 37.77 14.45 -59.02
C LYS A 663 38.55 14.45 -60.35
N GLU A 664 39.49 15.39 -60.53
CA GLU A 664 40.90 15.05 -60.82
C GLU A 664 41.87 16.27 -60.80
N GLU A 665 42.97 16.05 -60.06
CA GLU A 665 44.37 16.46 -60.19
C GLU A 665 44.85 17.92 -60.42
N ASN A 666 45.62 18.40 -59.43
CA ASN A 666 46.50 19.59 -59.42
C ASN A 666 47.87 19.31 -60.09
N PRO A 667 48.68 20.35 -60.44
CA PRO A 667 49.79 20.72 -59.53
C PRO A 667 50.27 22.20 -59.49
N LEU A 668 50.64 22.64 -58.26
CA LEU A 668 51.84 23.42 -57.82
C LEU A 668 52.00 24.90 -58.25
N ASN A 669 52.56 25.86 -57.49
CA ASN A 669 53.03 26.13 -56.10
C ASN A 669 53.39 27.67 -56.11
N GLU A 670 53.33 28.50 -55.06
CA GLU A 670 54.34 28.64 -53.98
C GLU A 670 53.89 29.64 -52.86
N ARG A 671 54.11 29.20 -51.60
CA ARG A 671 54.66 29.88 -50.38
C ARG A 671 53.94 31.13 -49.78
N SER A 672 53.82 31.32 -48.46
CA SER A 672 54.68 30.92 -47.32
C SER A 672 53.94 30.90 -45.95
N ASP A 673 54.44 30.02 -45.07
CA ASP A 673 54.07 29.71 -43.67
C ASP A 673 54.18 30.85 -42.64
N PHE A 674 53.31 30.84 -41.61
CA PHE A 674 53.64 30.62 -40.18
C PHE A 674 52.37 30.54 -39.28
N LYS A 675 52.38 29.58 -38.35
CA LYS A 675 51.42 29.16 -37.27
C LYS A 675 51.50 30.08 -36.00
N PRO A 676 50.84 29.85 -34.81
CA PRO A 676 50.16 28.63 -34.27
C PRO A 676 48.87 28.80 -33.38
N GLU A 677 48.22 27.66 -33.07
CA GLU A 677 47.54 27.16 -31.82
C GLU A 677 46.48 28.05 -31.07
N ASP A 678 45.43 27.58 -30.37
CA ASP A 678 45.14 26.34 -29.62
C ASP A 678 43.64 26.26 -29.19
N MET A 679 43.23 25.09 -28.66
CA MET A 679 42.15 24.77 -27.70
C MET A 679 40.66 24.65 -28.12
N GLY A 680 40.09 23.47 -27.80
CA GLY A 680 39.02 23.39 -26.79
C GLY A 680 37.62 22.89 -27.21
N GLU A 681 37.10 21.94 -26.45
CA GLU A 681 35.89 21.12 -26.61
C GLU A 681 34.51 21.81 -26.37
N ASP A 682 33.47 21.02 -26.67
CA ASP A 682 32.17 20.84 -25.99
C ASP A 682 30.86 21.43 -26.55
N GLU A 683 29.90 20.51 -26.71
CA GLU A 683 28.46 20.73 -26.82
C GLU A 683 27.83 21.00 -25.43
N LYS A 684 26.91 21.98 -25.35
CA LYS A 684 25.58 21.80 -24.70
C LYS A 684 24.66 23.01 -24.84
N ASN A 685 23.36 22.68 -24.92
CA ASN A 685 22.15 23.47 -24.65
C ASN A 685 22.31 24.63 -23.64
N SER A 686 21.71 25.79 -23.96
CA SER A 686 20.74 26.51 -23.09
C SER A 686 20.31 27.87 -23.67
N GLU A 687 19.01 28.15 -23.54
CA GLU A 687 18.34 29.45 -23.31
C GLU A 687 18.45 30.64 -24.30
N MET A 688 17.28 31.19 -24.62
CA MET A 688 17.09 32.52 -25.21
C MET A 688 16.86 33.58 -24.11
N PRO A 689 17.41 34.81 -24.25
CA PRO A 689 17.18 35.91 -23.30
C PRO A 689 16.09 36.91 -23.73
N GLN A 690 15.60 37.62 -22.71
CA GLN A 690 14.64 38.73 -22.72
C GLN A 690 15.16 40.01 -23.42
N GLN A 691 14.23 40.85 -23.94
CA GLN A 691 14.26 42.30 -23.69
C GLN A 691 12.93 43.04 -24.00
N ASN A 692 12.42 43.70 -22.96
CA ASN A 692 11.76 45.02 -22.81
C ASN A 692 10.67 45.56 -23.76
N GLY A 693 9.55 45.97 -23.14
CA GLY A 693 8.67 47.05 -23.58
C GLY A 693 7.64 47.42 -22.51
N GLU A 694 7.77 48.61 -21.91
CA GLU A 694 6.85 49.20 -20.90
C GLU A 694 5.62 49.88 -21.53
N CYS A 695 4.42 49.70 -20.94
CA CYS A 695 3.42 50.76 -20.66
C CYS A 695 2.27 50.25 -19.77
N HIS A 696 1.96 51.01 -18.70
CA HIS A 696 0.92 50.83 -17.65
C HIS A 696 -0.48 51.39 -18.05
N PRO A 697 -1.50 51.44 -17.16
CA PRO A 697 -2.11 50.40 -16.30
C PRO A 697 -3.67 50.37 -16.42
N GLY A 698 -4.34 49.33 -15.89
CA GLY A 698 -5.80 49.31 -15.70
C GLY A 698 -6.29 48.06 -14.94
N ASP A 699 -6.92 48.32 -13.78
CA ASP A 699 -7.47 47.36 -12.81
C ASP A 699 -8.37 46.25 -13.38
N GLN A 700 -8.24 45.02 -12.87
CA GLN A 700 -9.29 44.25 -12.16
C GLN A 700 -8.82 42.81 -11.80
N ASN A 701 -9.14 42.41 -10.56
CA ASN A 701 -8.78 41.18 -9.81
C ASN A 701 -8.87 39.82 -10.54
N PRO A 702 -8.04 38.82 -10.15
CA PRO A 702 -8.38 37.41 -10.26
C PRO A 702 -8.85 36.83 -8.91
N ILE A 703 -9.88 36.00 -8.99
CA ILE A 703 -10.53 35.27 -7.91
C ILE A 703 -9.61 34.12 -7.45
N SER A 704 -9.31 34.10 -6.14
CA SER A 704 -8.76 32.94 -5.43
C SER A 704 -9.83 31.86 -5.33
N MET A 705 -9.54 30.65 -5.80
CA MET A 705 -10.28 29.45 -5.39
C MET A 705 -9.47 28.76 -4.29
N ASP A 706 -9.79 29.13 -3.05
CA ASP A 706 -9.54 28.30 -1.89
C ASP A 706 -10.57 27.16 -1.89
N LEU A 707 -10.08 25.92 -1.85
CA LEU A 707 -10.86 24.72 -1.56
C LEU A 707 -10.51 24.30 -0.13
N ASP A 708 -11.41 24.66 0.80
CA ASP A 708 -11.60 23.97 2.08
C ASP A 708 -12.64 22.86 1.92
#